data_AF-A0A819PX44-F1
#
_entry.id   AF-A0A819PX44-F1
#
_cell.length_a   1.000
_cell.length_b   1.000
_cell.length_c   1.000
_cell.angle_alpha   90.00
_cell.angle_beta   90.00
_cell.angle_gamma   90.00
#
_symmetry.space_group_name_H-M   'P 1'
#
loop_
_entity.id
_entity.type
_entity.pdbx_description
1 polymer ?
#
loop_
_entity_poly.entity_id
_entity_poly.type
_entity_poly.pdbx_seq_one_letter_code
_entity_poly.pdbx_strand_id
1 'polypeptide(L)'
;MKAQQGGNEGHVTINLRKLIEGMLAHYSSEFFVFRELIQNADDAKASSFSLEIKCNAPSSSSVEMDFHNHVITEICTTNDGLIFSETDWKRVATIAEGNTDIASVGRFGVGFYSVFSYTEEPIIVSGKEYMIFVWKDNNSLTTLRQQLPIKQQSKTTSIILKMQEKHVLQIESTLDKNRITNKDVPIINLTQLKAYFAKVTEQIFTIVDGPSMTLGRVDVEARLNIDQQFHNHVRRILNKSLPSIVQIQLLFVPIDVIIRHQQQLKSSEVVNDLNIQIFNSILPLKFVDEEIIPAGLIFIGLETHQSAGFGMHVSSHLITTLERENLDLQDPYIEKWNKELLTSIGQIARCIYDQIIIHSSNNIARERYNAVMAPYSFQTSVPNKEIGTIILNGFFASQNKILVPVKQFPSDPHLSFMSSTAAFLADSKHIQSFLSCPLVPFELSKNRFFIILKERGLINHVDKSIIENKLASSILLFIELIELLHWICSDDINDKRCTKRILSKVRFRETVNSPILFLGQPDYYGASHISEVLPLPVNVLPTNIARHFSQAQLENKLFLLPCTFKDLIDSYLHESQHYLLHDPKTAACLLSHFSKHSNQFSEFQWTQIKTILSANRCIPTTQGMKLPNDSYIPSLMLKPGLPVITLNLLPHKTIKYQTNNSNFDDDLISVEFLKQIGCRMLHIPSLIDNQQALDYQSMEILIENLIQERKNMSDTDFNVLKQTKFLIGTTLESTKKTVQKYVPQKLHFPFVAAQLNWSDLLIIDWQDIDPHSSAYVFLKELGVREVPELQSLINRIIQEHNSMKSRTDYEIPLSLEFLAKNFQIHYSTLWHTSNIQQPFLPSYLSKENIETNVILSAPDKVFIESSPLCTTLLPKVVTLFKSHFNILSMGVKAQPTLTQAFDVLMERKNELLTYKWACKIFAYLNKLDGLNQQFKERLRKIAFIPVQETTTLMKPSEVFIHSIIQNQTTGSTFDDINTGGLIDYVDFGPAANSFLINIGVRDFPSASILAELLIDRQANYFANLTGDNDDSCYSINSYINDIDSDDVEEDRVRGESGVSTENARNEGSIMN
;
A
#
# COMPACT_ATOMS: atom_id res chain seq x y z
N MET A 1 -11.84 56.24 96.46
CA MET A 1 -11.82 56.76 97.84
C MET A 1 -10.88 57.96 97.90
N LYS A 2 -11.02 58.86 98.90
CA LYS A 2 -9.96 59.78 99.31
C LYS A 2 -9.61 59.50 100.78
N ALA A 3 -8.38 59.07 101.02
CA ALA A 3 -7.68 59.09 102.31
C ALA A 3 -6.24 59.46 101.93
N GLN A 4 -5.80 60.70 102.20
CA GLN A 4 -5.30 61.25 103.47
C GLN A 4 -3.79 60.98 103.65
N GLN A 5 -3.13 61.99 104.22
CA GLN A 5 -1.67 62.06 104.38
C GLN A 5 -1.20 61.20 105.57
N GLY A 6 0.07 60.78 105.56
CA GLY A 6 0.72 60.16 106.73
C GLY A 6 1.42 58.81 106.51
N GLY A 7 1.51 58.31 105.27
CA GLY A 7 2.34 57.14 104.95
C GLY A 7 3.83 57.50 104.87
N ASN A 8 4.70 56.66 105.43
CA ASN A 8 6.14 56.72 105.14
C ASN A 8 6.38 56.36 103.66
N GLU A 9 7.08 57.21 102.92
CA GLU A 9 7.51 56.93 101.55
C GLU A 9 8.65 55.90 101.55
N GLY A 10 8.29 54.61 101.50
CA GLY A 10 9.24 53.53 101.27
C GLY A 10 9.68 53.51 99.82
N HIS A 11 10.91 53.96 99.53
CA HIS A 11 11.51 53.80 98.21
C HIS A 11 11.63 52.32 97.85
N VAL A 12 10.98 51.91 96.74
CA VAL A 12 11.08 50.55 96.21
C VAL A 12 12.47 50.34 95.60
N THR A 13 13.29 49.51 96.23
CA THR A 13 14.60 49.10 95.70
C THR A 13 14.45 47.94 94.72
N ILE A 14 15.00 48.09 93.52
CA ILE A 14 14.95 47.07 92.46
C ILE A 14 16.22 46.22 92.53
N ASN A 15 16.08 44.90 92.57
CA ASN A 15 17.20 43.99 92.38
C ASN A 15 17.56 43.94 90.89
N LEU A 16 18.58 44.70 90.50
CA LEU A 16 18.97 44.84 89.09
C LEU A 16 19.54 43.54 88.52
N ARG A 17 20.14 42.70 89.37
CA ARG A 17 20.67 41.40 88.92
C ARG A 17 19.54 40.45 88.51
N LYS A 18 18.52 40.28 89.36
CA LYS A 18 17.34 39.48 89.00
C LYS A 18 16.52 40.04 87.85
N LEU A 19 16.54 41.37 87.66
CA LEU A 19 15.93 42.01 86.50
C LEU A 19 16.65 41.64 85.20
N ILE A 20 17.98 41.70 85.18
CA ILE A 20 18.80 41.31 84.02
C ILE A 20 18.74 39.80 83.79
N GLU A 21 18.87 38.96 84.83
CA GLU A 21 18.70 37.50 84.73
C GLU A 21 17.31 37.13 84.16
N GLY A 22 16.25 37.82 84.59
CA GLY A 22 14.90 37.64 84.04
C GLY A 22 14.74 38.11 82.59
N MET A 23 15.45 39.17 82.17
CA MET A 23 15.52 39.57 80.75
C MET A 23 16.28 38.54 79.91
N LEU A 24 17.44 38.07 80.40
CA LEU A 24 18.27 37.07 79.73
C LEU A 24 17.55 35.73 79.54
N ALA A 25 16.68 35.33 80.47
CA ALA A 25 15.82 34.15 80.32
C ALA A 25 14.84 34.22 79.12
N HIS A 26 14.58 35.41 78.57
CA HIS A 26 13.79 35.60 77.34
C HIS A 26 14.65 35.71 76.06
N TYR A 27 15.98 35.68 76.17
CA TYR A 27 16.92 35.75 75.04
C TYR A 27 17.62 34.39 74.81
N SER A 28 16.82 33.33 74.63
CA SER A 28 17.28 31.95 74.48
C SER A 28 17.90 31.59 73.12
N SER A 29 17.86 32.49 72.14
CA SER A 29 18.46 32.26 70.82
C SER A 29 19.97 32.43 70.82
N GLU A 30 20.71 31.45 70.30
CA GLU A 30 22.17 31.52 70.22
C GLU A 30 22.65 32.80 69.50
N PHE A 31 23.73 33.38 70.05
CA PHE A 31 24.45 34.53 69.50
C PHE A 31 23.66 35.85 69.41
N PHE A 32 22.55 35.97 70.15
CA PHE A 32 21.74 37.18 70.24
C PHE A 32 22.59 38.45 70.47
N VAL A 33 23.54 38.40 71.40
CA VAL A 33 24.43 39.51 71.78
C VAL A 33 25.19 40.10 70.57
N PHE A 34 25.70 39.27 69.66
CA PHE A 34 26.45 39.78 68.51
C PHE A 34 25.56 40.49 67.50
N ARG A 35 24.29 40.08 67.37
CA ARG A 35 23.29 40.76 66.53
C ARG A 35 22.95 42.13 67.10
N GLU A 36 22.76 42.22 68.42
CA GLU A 36 22.57 43.50 69.11
C GLU A 36 23.81 44.40 68.98
N LEU A 37 25.03 43.88 69.13
CA LEU A 37 26.27 44.68 68.98
C LEU A 37 26.48 45.18 67.54
N ILE A 38 26.11 44.39 66.53
CA ILE A 38 26.11 44.81 65.12
C ILE A 38 25.02 45.86 64.87
N GLN A 39 23.79 45.67 65.39
CA GLN A 39 22.72 46.67 65.24
C GLN A 39 23.06 48.00 65.93
N ASN A 40 23.74 47.97 67.08
CA ASN A 40 24.25 49.19 67.72
C ASN A 40 25.33 49.89 66.89
N ALA A 41 26.08 49.16 66.05
CA ALA A 41 27.05 49.73 65.12
C ALA A 41 26.39 50.31 63.86
N ASP A 42 25.35 49.65 63.32
CA ASP A 42 24.52 50.14 62.21
C ASP A 42 23.69 51.37 62.60
N ASP A 43 23.07 51.37 63.79
CA ASP A 43 22.41 52.54 64.40
C ASP A 43 23.42 53.70 64.57
N ALA A 44 24.70 53.40 64.82
CA ALA A 44 25.83 54.36 64.86
C ALA A 44 26.45 54.67 63.48
N LYS A 45 25.94 54.08 62.39
CA LYS A 45 26.36 54.27 60.98
C LYS A 45 27.81 53.85 60.69
N ALA A 46 28.25 52.77 61.33
CA ALA A 46 29.50 52.10 61.00
C ALA A 46 29.48 51.60 59.54
N SER A 47 30.62 51.75 58.85
CA SER A 47 30.92 51.11 57.57
C SER A 47 31.68 49.79 57.73
N SER A 48 32.25 49.56 58.92
CA SER A 48 33.00 48.37 59.29
C SER A 48 32.72 47.96 60.74
N PHE A 49 32.48 46.67 60.95
CA PHE A 49 32.39 46.03 62.26
C PHE A 49 33.35 44.84 62.28
N SER A 50 34.18 44.74 63.31
CA SER A 50 35.13 43.65 63.52
C SER A 50 34.90 42.95 64.86
N LEU A 51 34.99 41.63 64.84
CA LEU A 51 34.89 40.74 66.01
C LEU A 51 36.26 40.08 66.21
N GLU A 52 36.97 40.47 67.26
CA GLU A 52 38.22 39.87 67.70
C GLU A 52 37.94 38.91 68.87
N ILE A 53 38.43 37.67 68.78
CA ILE A 53 38.27 36.64 69.80
C ILE A 53 39.67 36.24 70.29
N LYS A 54 39.95 36.45 71.58
CA LYS A 54 41.25 36.14 72.20
C LYS A 54 41.16 34.87 73.03
N CYS A 55 42.19 34.05 72.92
CA CYS A 55 42.32 32.78 73.64
C CYS A 55 43.64 32.75 74.42
N ASN A 56 43.75 31.83 75.38
CA ASN A 56 45.04 31.54 76.03
C ASN A 56 46.09 31.05 75.03
N ALA A 57 47.35 31.48 75.20
CA ALA A 57 48.46 31.08 74.34
C ALA A 57 48.88 29.60 74.59
N PRO A 58 49.30 28.85 73.54
CA PRO A 58 49.64 27.44 73.67
C PRO A 58 50.96 27.24 74.43
N SER A 59 50.98 26.26 75.33
CA SER A 59 52.15 25.86 76.13
C SER A 59 53.08 24.86 75.39
N SER A 60 53.17 24.95 74.06
CA SER A 60 54.23 24.33 73.25
C SER A 60 54.25 24.90 71.83
N SER A 61 55.37 24.77 71.13
CA SER A 61 55.57 25.28 69.77
C SER A 61 55.40 24.19 68.71
N SER A 62 54.19 24.07 68.16
CA SER A 62 53.86 23.27 66.97
C SER A 62 53.01 24.12 66.01
N VAL A 63 53.10 23.84 64.70
CA VAL A 63 52.69 24.76 63.62
C VAL A 63 51.24 24.55 63.14
N GLU A 64 50.48 23.69 63.81
CA GLU A 64 49.07 23.42 63.50
C GLU A 64 48.19 23.87 64.68
N MET A 65 47.28 24.82 64.43
CA MET A 65 46.37 25.37 65.43
C MET A 65 45.11 24.49 65.55
N ASP A 66 45.13 23.52 66.48
CA ASP A 66 43.91 22.84 66.91
C ASP A 66 43.02 23.80 67.72
N PHE A 67 41.93 24.25 67.11
CA PHE A 67 40.96 25.16 67.73
C PHE A 67 40.11 24.50 68.84
N HIS A 68 40.02 23.18 68.94
CA HIS A 68 39.09 22.52 69.88
C HIS A 68 39.51 22.69 71.35
N ASN A 69 40.81 22.75 71.64
CA ASN A 69 41.33 22.80 73.00
C ASN A 69 41.47 24.22 73.60
N HIS A 70 41.27 25.27 72.82
CA HIS A 70 41.48 26.64 73.29
C HIS A 70 40.31 27.18 74.14
N VAL A 71 40.63 28.02 75.13
CA VAL A 71 39.65 28.73 75.97
C VAL A 71 39.65 30.20 75.57
N ILE A 72 38.48 30.71 75.19
CA ILE A 72 38.27 32.14 74.91
C ILE A 72 38.32 32.89 76.25
N THR A 73 39.16 33.92 76.32
CA THR A 73 39.33 34.76 77.52
C THR A 73 38.68 36.13 77.36
N GLU A 74 38.68 36.67 76.15
CA GLU A 74 38.13 38.00 75.83
C GLU A 74 37.52 37.99 74.42
N ILE A 75 36.36 38.62 74.26
CA ILE A 75 35.80 38.97 72.97
C ILE A 75 35.73 40.49 72.88
N CYS A 76 36.37 41.07 71.87
CA CYS A 76 36.36 42.48 71.57
C CYS A 76 35.61 42.72 70.26
N THR A 77 34.51 43.45 70.32
CA THR A 77 33.86 44.00 69.12
C THR A 77 34.34 45.42 68.91
N THR A 78 34.54 45.84 67.66
CA THR A 78 34.97 47.20 67.31
C THR A 78 34.26 47.67 66.04
N ASN A 79 33.84 48.94 66.00
CA ASN A 79 33.24 49.55 64.81
C ASN A 79 33.76 50.97 64.56
N ASP A 80 33.66 51.42 63.31
CA ASP A 80 34.09 52.75 62.83
C ASP A 80 32.95 53.79 62.77
N GLY A 81 31.83 53.50 63.42
CA GLY A 81 30.67 54.39 63.50
C GLY A 81 30.88 55.62 64.40
N LEU A 82 29.80 56.37 64.62
CA LEU A 82 29.80 57.57 65.46
C LEU A 82 30.19 57.23 66.91
N ILE A 83 31.20 57.91 67.43
CA ILE A 83 31.61 57.81 68.84
C ILE A 83 30.51 58.30 69.79
N PHE A 84 30.42 57.67 70.96
CA PHE A 84 29.36 57.92 71.95
C PHE A 84 29.32 59.39 72.41
N SER A 85 28.13 59.99 72.33
CA SER A 85 27.84 61.32 72.87
C SER A 85 27.50 61.28 74.37
N GLU A 86 27.39 62.44 75.00
CA GLU A 86 26.92 62.56 76.40
C GLU A 86 25.50 62.02 76.63
N THR A 87 24.67 61.92 75.58
CA THR A 87 23.36 61.25 75.67
C THR A 87 23.48 59.74 75.60
N ASP A 88 24.40 59.21 74.80
CA ASP A 88 24.54 57.76 74.60
C ASP A 88 25.23 57.11 75.81
N TRP A 89 26.23 57.79 76.39
CA TRP A 89 26.83 57.40 77.68
C TRP A 89 25.81 57.37 78.83
N LYS A 90 24.74 58.17 78.79
CA LYS A 90 23.67 58.14 79.80
C LYS A 90 22.65 57.05 79.53
N ARG A 91 22.25 56.86 78.27
CA ARG A 91 21.33 55.79 77.83
C ARG A 91 21.90 54.40 78.11
N VAL A 92 23.16 54.15 77.75
CA VAL A 92 23.77 52.82 77.96
C VAL A 92 23.94 52.45 79.44
N ALA A 93 23.94 53.45 80.33
CA ALA A 93 23.96 53.25 81.78
C ALA A 93 22.55 53.10 82.40
N THR A 94 21.48 53.27 81.63
CA THR A 94 20.08 53.30 82.10
C THR A 94 19.24 52.22 81.42
N ILE A 95 18.89 51.18 82.18
CA ILE A 95 18.03 50.09 81.71
C ILE A 95 16.66 50.66 81.28
N ALA A 96 16.18 50.19 80.12
CA ALA A 96 14.89 50.53 79.52
C ALA A 96 14.75 51.93 78.88
N GLU A 97 15.83 52.71 78.72
CA GLU A 97 15.82 54.01 78.03
C GLU A 97 16.40 53.90 76.60
N GLY A 98 15.55 53.56 75.63
CA GLY A 98 15.95 53.30 74.23
C GLY A 98 16.20 54.54 73.36
N ASN A 99 16.69 54.31 72.14
CA ASN A 99 16.86 55.38 71.17
C ASN A 99 15.51 55.79 70.54
N THR A 100 15.40 57.07 70.20
CA THR A 100 14.16 57.73 69.76
C THR A 100 14.17 58.10 68.27
N ASP A 101 15.27 57.84 67.55
CA ASP A 101 15.36 58.11 66.12
C ASP A 101 14.65 57.01 65.30
N ILE A 102 13.89 57.43 64.29
CA ILE A 102 13.05 56.59 63.43
C ILE A 102 13.90 55.68 62.53
N ALA A 103 15.15 56.05 62.29
CA ALA A 103 16.13 55.24 61.54
C ALA A 103 16.88 54.20 62.40
N SER A 104 16.70 54.21 63.73
CA SER A 104 17.41 53.32 64.67
C SER A 104 16.49 52.21 65.20
N VAL A 105 17.02 51.00 65.40
CA VAL A 105 16.20 49.82 65.76
C VAL A 105 16.05 49.67 67.29
N GLY A 106 16.98 50.22 68.08
CA GLY A 106 17.08 50.09 69.55
C GLY A 106 16.00 50.76 70.43
N ARG A 107 14.71 50.61 70.11
CA ARG A 107 13.56 51.29 70.78
C ARG A 107 13.45 51.08 72.30
N PHE A 108 13.99 49.99 72.86
CA PHE A 108 13.74 49.59 74.25
C PHE A 108 14.92 49.75 75.22
N GLY A 109 16.13 50.10 74.79
CA GLY A 109 17.25 50.37 75.72
C GLY A 109 17.71 49.18 76.59
N VAL A 110 17.34 47.95 76.24
CA VAL A 110 17.75 46.72 76.95
C VAL A 110 18.72 45.84 76.15
N GLY A 111 18.83 46.06 74.83
CA GLY A 111 19.64 45.24 73.92
C GLY A 111 21.11 45.12 74.30
N PHE A 112 21.74 46.24 74.69
CA PHE A 112 23.12 46.22 75.20
C PHE A 112 23.29 45.33 76.44
N TYR A 113 22.31 45.28 77.35
CA TYR A 113 22.40 44.46 78.56
C TYR A 113 22.38 42.94 78.28
N SER A 114 22.16 42.51 77.03
CA SER A 114 22.39 41.13 76.63
C SER A 114 23.85 40.68 76.81
N VAL A 115 24.84 41.58 76.78
CA VAL A 115 26.26 41.24 77.00
C VAL A 115 26.53 40.54 78.34
N PHE A 116 25.64 40.73 79.33
CA PHE A 116 25.73 40.08 80.64
C PHE A 116 25.48 38.56 80.59
N SER A 117 25.10 37.97 79.45
CA SER A 117 25.13 36.52 79.24
C SER A 117 26.54 35.97 78.98
N TYR A 118 27.52 36.82 78.69
CA TYR A 118 28.90 36.43 78.37
C TYR A 118 29.94 37.02 79.33
N THR A 119 29.64 38.10 80.06
CA THR A 119 30.58 38.75 80.99
C THR A 119 29.89 39.47 82.16
N GLU A 120 30.54 39.51 83.32
CA GLU A 120 30.09 40.29 84.50
C GLU A 120 30.59 41.75 84.47
N GLU A 121 31.63 42.04 83.67
CA GLU A 121 32.32 43.33 83.62
C GLU A 121 32.49 43.82 82.16
N PRO A 122 31.40 44.14 81.43
CA PRO A 122 31.51 44.69 80.08
C PRO A 122 32.19 46.08 80.13
N ILE A 123 33.13 46.29 79.21
CA ILE A 123 33.89 47.53 79.06
C ILE A 123 33.55 48.15 77.71
N ILE A 124 33.09 49.40 77.70
CA ILE A 124 32.90 50.21 76.49
C ILE A 124 34.06 51.20 76.39
N VAL A 125 34.72 51.26 75.25
CA VAL A 125 35.71 52.28 74.86
C VAL A 125 35.14 53.04 73.67
N SER A 126 35.09 54.37 73.73
CA SER A 126 34.65 55.17 72.58
C SER A 126 35.32 56.54 72.56
N GLY A 127 36.01 56.85 71.47
CA GLY A 127 36.75 58.10 71.34
C GLY A 127 37.90 58.23 72.36
N LYS A 128 37.74 59.19 73.28
CA LYS A 128 38.72 59.54 74.31
C LYS A 128 38.41 58.97 75.71
N GLU A 129 37.32 58.22 75.84
CA GLU A 129 36.73 57.80 77.11
C GLU A 129 36.38 56.31 77.14
N TYR A 130 36.25 55.77 78.35
CA TYR A 130 35.77 54.42 78.57
C TYR A 130 34.79 54.36 79.75
N MET A 131 33.94 53.33 79.75
CA MET A 131 33.02 53.00 80.83
C MET A 131 33.13 51.51 81.17
N ILE A 132 33.17 51.19 82.46
CA ILE A 132 33.09 49.81 82.98
C ILE A 132 31.84 49.67 83.83
N PHE A 133 31.12 48.56 83.66
CA PHE A 133 30.02 48.17 84.54
C PHE A 133 30.57 47.27 85.66
N VAL A 134 30.22 47.57 86.91
CA VAL A 134 30.71 46.88 88.11
C VAL A 134 29.55 46.65 89.08
N TRP A 135 29.36 45.40 89.48
CA TRP A 135 28.40 45.03 90.53
C TRP A 135 28.88 45.46 91.92
N LYS A 136 27.95 45.95 92.74
CA LYS A 136 28.13 46.22 94.16
C LYS A 136 27.09 45.46 94.97
N ASP A 137 27.56 44.84 96.05
CA ASP A 137 26.76 44.06 97.01
C ASP A 137 25.88 42.99 96.34
N ASN A 138 26.38 42.40 95.25
CA ASN A 138 25.77 41.43 94.32
C ASN A 138 24.39 41.78 93.71
N ASN A 139 23.76 42.90 94.09
CA ASN A 139 22.37 43.21 93.75
C ASN A 139 22.19 44.57 93.05
N SER A 140 23.23 45.41 93.02
CA SER A 140 23.22 46.73 92.38
C SER A 140 24.32 46.82 91.32
N LEU A 141 24.01 47.39 90.16
CA LEU A 141 24.92 47.59 89.04
C LEU A 141 25.33 49.07 89.00
N THR A 142 26.63 49.36 88.86
CA THR A 142 27.14 50.74 88.81
C THR A 142 28.15 50.93 87.68
N THR A 143 28.13 52.10 87.04
CA THR A 143 29.06 52.45 85.95
C THR A 143 30.19 53.35 86.44
N LEU A 144 31.41 53.07 85.99
CA LEU A 144 32.59 53.91 86.20
C LEU A 144 33.08 54.41 84.84
N ARG A 145 32.99 55.73 84.60
CA ARG A 145 33.43 56.39 83.35
C ARG A 145 34.66 57.27 83.62
N GLN A 146 35.70 57.17 82.79
CA GLN A 146 36.93 57.97 82.88
C GLN A 146 37.52 58.27 81.48
N GLN A 147 38.45 59.23 81.41
CA GLN A 147 39.21 59.50 80.19
C GLN A 147 40.38 58.52 80.02
N LEU A 148 40.64 58.12 78.78
CA LEU A 148 41.76 57.26 78.41
C LEU A 148 43.06 58.07 78.30
N PRO A 149 44.21 57.50 78.71
CA PRO A 149 45.53 58.06 78.40
C PRO A 149 45.68 58.35 76.90
N ILE A 150 46.36 59.43 76.53
CA ILE A 150 46.46 59.93 75.14
C ILE A 150 46.89 58.83 74.14
N LYS A 151 47.73 57.88 74.56
CA LYS A 151 48.21 56.74 73.74
C LYS A 151 47.18 55.63 73.48
N GLN A 152 46.01 55.69 74.11
CA GLN A 152 44.94 54.67 74.07
C GLN A 152 43.61 55.21 73.52
N GLN A 153 43.57 56.48 73.09
CA GLN A 153 42.37 57.09 72.51
C GLN A 153 42.22 56.63 71.04
N SER A 154 41.01 56.21 70.65
CA SER A 154 40.71 55.72 69.29
C SER A 154 39.69 56.63 68.59
N LYS A 155 39.50 56.41 67.29
CA LYS A 155 38.33 56.94 66.54
C LYS A 155 37.18 55.94 66.47
N THR A 156 37.41 54.68 66.86
CA THR A 156 36.41 53.61 66.89
C THR A 156 35.63 53.59 68.20
N THR A 157 34.50 52.89 68.18
CA THR A 157 33.85 52.37 69.40
C THR A 157 34.18 50.89 69.53
N SER A 158 34.64 50.46 70.70
CA SER A 158 34.99 49.07 71.01
C SER A 158 34.26 48.62 72.27
N ILE A 159 33.69 47.41 72.26
CA ILE A 159 33.00 46.79 73.39
C ILE A 159 33.70 45.46 73.70
N ILE A 160 34.28 45.37 74.89
CA ILE A 160 35.17 44.30 75.34
C ILE A 160 34.44 43.49 76.41
N LEU A 161 34.33 42.18 76.18
CA LEU A 161 33.65 41.21 77.04
C LEU A 161 34.67 40.20 77.56
N LYS A 162 34.91 40.16 78.88
CA LYS A 162 35.74 39.13 79.51
C LYS A 162 34.90 37.86 79.68
N MET A 163 35.24 36.80 78.97
CA MET A 163 34.34 35.66 78.77
C MET A 163 34.16 34.78 80.02
N GLN A 164 32.97 34.18 80.15
CA GLN A 164 32.70 33.12 81.12
C GLN A 164 32.84 31.70 80.52
N GLU A 165 32.25 31.38 79.35
CA GLU A 165 32.42 30.07 78.66
C GLU A 165 32.09 30.12 77.13
N LYS A 166 32.13 28.99 76.38
CA LYS A 166 32.42 28.91 74.91
C LYS A 166 31.21 28.59 73.96
N HIS A 167 31.06 29.26 72.78
CA HIS A 167 30.17 28.89 71.62
C HIS A 167 30.62 29.53 70.25
N VAL A 168 30.13 29.10 69.04
CA VAL A 168 30.63 29.47 67.65
C VAL A 168 29.54 29.59 66.51
N LEU A 169 29.76 30.40 65.43
CA LEU A 169 28.78 30.98 64.43
C LEU A 169 29.12 30.88 62.90
N GLN A 170 28.18 31.19 61.94
CA GLN A 170 28.27 32.22 60.82
C GLN A 170 27.17 32.24 59.68
N ILE A 171 27.14 33.25 58.74
CA ILE A 171 25.98 33.72 57.90
C ILE A 171 26.33 34.54 56.57
N GLU A 172 25.33 34.79 55.67
CA GLU A 172 25.08 35.92 54.67
C GLU A 172 25.76 36.03 53.26
N SER A 173 25.33 36.81 52.22
CA SER A 173 24.00 37.27 51.66
C SER A 173 24.05 37.95 50.22
N THR A 174 23.47 39.16 49.97
CA THR A 174 23.48 40.09 48.75
C THR A 174 22.62 39.79 47.46
N LEU A 175 22.33 40.67 46.43
CA LEU A 175 21.87 42.11 46.28
C LEU A 175 21.42 42.54 44.81
N ASP A 176 20.64 43.65 44.67
CA ASP A 176 20.43 44.66 43.54
C ASP A 176 19.30 44.61 42.43
N LYS A 177 18.86 45.78 41.86
CA LYS A 177 17.44 46.11 41.45
C LYS A 177 17.14 46.82 40.08
N ASN A 178 15.85 46.79 39.61
CA ASN A 178 14.99 47.87 38.96
C ASN A 178 13.87 47.31 37.99
N ARG A 179 12.86 48.03 37.40
CA ARG A 179 11.85 49.07 37.82
C ARG A 179 10.95 49.64 36.64
N ILE A 180 9.58 49.75 36.74
CA ILE A 180 8.63 50.81 36.19
C ILE A 180 7.10 50.41 36.09
N THR A 181 6.19 51.27 36.62
CA THR A 181 4.68 51.27 36.56
C THR A 181 4.00 50.89 35.21
N ASN A 182 2.72 50.47 35.08
CA ASN A 182 1.44 50.58 35.84
C ASN A 182 0.40 49.57 35.26
N LYS A 183 -0.89 49.37 35.61
CA LYS A 183 -1.97 49.78 36.57
C LYS A 183 -3.01 48.60 36.57
N ASP A 184 -4.26 48.57 37.06
CA ASP A 184 -5.01 49.21 38.17
C ASP A 184 -5.12 48.19 39.33
N VAL A 185 -5.02 48.64 40.58
CA VAL A 185 -4.09 47.99 41.53
C VAL A 185 -4.75 47.51 42.84
N PRO A 186 -4.89 46.18 43.09
CA PRO A 186 -4.87 45.62 44.45
C PRO A 186 -3.54 45.96 45.16
N ILE A 187 -3.50 45.96 46.50
CA ILE A 187 -2.38 46.53 47.31
C ILE A 187 -1.00 46.01 46.86
N ILE A 188 -0.94 44.76 46.41
CA ILE A 188 0.12 44.25 45.54
C ILE A 188 -0.50 43.86 44.20
N ASN A 189 -0.13 44.53 43.10
CA ASN A 189 -0.55 44.14 41.75
C ASN A 189 0.62 43.63 40.90
N LEU A 190 0.46 42.44 40.35
CA LEU A 190 1.34 41.82 39.36
C LEU A 190 1.69 42.70 38.16
N THR A 191 0.80 43.60 37.71
CA THR A 191 1.12 44.50 36.57
C THR A 191 2.22 45.49 36.90
N GLN A 192 2.41 45.86 38.17
CA GLN A 192 3.55 46.67 38.63
C GLN A 192 4.77 45.82 39.00
N LEU A 193 4.58 44.60 39.52
CA LEU A 193 5.68 43.66 39.78
C LEU A 193 6.41 43.23 38.51
N LYS A 194 5.70 43.07 37.39
CA LYS A 194 6.26 42.68 36.07
C LYS A 194 7.44 43.54 35.58
N ALA A 195 7.61 44.73 36.15
CA ALA A 195 8.66 45.66 35.74
C ALA A 195 9.78 45.84 36.76
N TYR A 196 9.73 45.19 37.93
CA TYR A 196 10.90 45.00 38.77
C TYR A 196 11.44 43.61 38.47
N PHE A 197 12.57 43.54 37.75
CA PHE A 197 13.20 42.26 37.47
C PHE A 197 13.59 41.58 38.77
N ALA A 198 13.05 40.37 38.99
CA ALA A 198 13.58 39.42 39.94
C ALA A 198 15.04 39.14 39.54
N LYS A 199 16.00 39.62 40.33
CA LYS A 199 17.40 39.24 40.12
C LYS A 199 17.56 37.82 40.62
N VAL A 200 17.59 36.87 39.69
CA VAL A 200 18.01 35.50 39.99
C VAL A 200 19.51 35.57 40.32
N THR A 201 19.86 35.29 41.57
CA THR A 201 21.24 35.17 42.04
C THR A 201 21.52 33.74 42.48
N GLU A 202 22.79 33.39 42.53
CA GLU A 202 23.28 32.16 43.13
C GLU A 202 23.80 32.45 44.53
N GLN A 203 23.28 31.74 45.54
CA GLN A 203 23.73 31.81 46.92
C GLN A 203 24.56 30.54 47.19
N ILE A 204 25.85 30.70 47.43
CA ILE A 204 26.77 29.59 47.70
C ILE A 204 26.86 29.37 49.21
N PHE A 205 26.64 28.12 49.63
CA PHE A 205 26.85 27.64 50.99
C PHE A 205 28.08 26.73 50.99
N THR A 206 29.11 27.06 51.76
CA THR A 206 30.36 26.30 51.82
C THR A 206 30.60 25.80 53.24
N ILE A 207 30.81 24.50 53.39
CA ILE A 207 31.28 23.92 54.65
C ILE A 207 32.79 24.21 54.75
N VAL A 208 33.25 24.69 55.90
CA VAL A 208 34.69 24.96 56.13
C VAL A 208 35.48 23.66 55.96
N ASP A 209 36.52 23.70 55.13
CA ASP A 209 37.31 22.55 54.67
C ASP A 209 36.49 21.38 54.06
N GLY A 210 35.27 21.68 53.60
CA GLY A 210 34.31 20.72 53.05
C GLY A 210 33.71 21.11 51.69
N PRO A 211 32.65 20.42 51.25
CA PRO A 211 31.97 20.71 49.99
C PRO A 211 31.20 22.04 50.02
N SER A 212 30.83 22.52 48.84
CA SER A 212 29.92 23.67 48.67
C SER A 212 28.69 23.31 47.83
N MET A 213 27.60 24.02 48.09
CA MET A 213 26.31 23.88 47.43
C MET A 213 25.78 25.25 47.00
N THR A 214 25.39 25.35 45.73
CA THR A 214 24.78 26.57 45.18
C THR A 214 23.27 26.45 45.16
N LEU A 215 22.57 27.36 45.83
CA LEU A 215 21.11 27.48 45.77
C LEU A 215 20.70 28.69 44.92
N GLY A 216 19.57 28.57 44.24
CA GLY A 216 18.98 29.66 43.47
C GLY A 216 18.24 30.60 44.40
N ARG A 217 18.46 31.91 44.26
CA ARG A 217 17.83 32.95 45.05
C ARG A 217 17.11 33.93 44.13
N VAL A 218 15.92 34.36 44.51
CA VAL A 218 15.14 35.40 43.82
C VAL A 218 14.73 36.45 44.83
N ASP A 219 15.28 37.66 44.67
CA ASP A 219 14.88 38.84 45.42
C ASP A 219 13.93 39.70 44.58
N VAL A 220 12.78 40.05 45.16
CA VAL A 220 11.74 40.90 44.57
C VAL A 220 11.44 42.06 45.50
N GLU A 221 11.58 43.29 45.01
CA GLU A 221 11.20 44.52 45.72
C GLU A 221 9.88 45.05 45.18
N ALA A 222 8.84 45.04 46.02
CA ALA A 222 7.53 45.62 45.74
C ALA A 222 7.38 46.97 46.44
N ARG A 223 7.03 48.04 45.71
CA ARG A 223 6.59 49.30 46.32
C ARG A 223 5.09 49.26 46.52
N LEU A 224 4.62 49.55 47.73
CA LEU A 224 3.22 49.42 48.10
C LEU A 224 2.50 50.76 48.10
N ASN A 225 1.28 50.78 47.58
CA ASN A 225 0.36 51.90 47.72
C ASN A 225 -0.73 51.51 48.73
N ILE A 226 -0.43 51.73 50.01
CA ILE A 226 -1.28 51.33 51.12
C ILE A 226 -2.31 52.43 51.41
N ASP A 227 -3.60 52.09 51.45
CA ASP A 227 -4.63 53.02 51.87
C ASP A 227 -4.35 53.57 53.29
N GLN A 228 -4.65 54.86 53.49
CA GLN A 228 -4.27 55.55 54.72
C GLN A 228 -5.18 55.20 55.91
N GLN A 229 -6.41 54.70 55.69
CA GLN A 229 -7.24 54.15 56.77
C GLN A 229 -6.70 52.78 57.21
N PHE A 230 -6.38 51.91 56.25
CA PHE A 230 -5.76 50.60 56.49
C PHE A 230 -4.40 50.74 57.21
N HIS A 231 -3.52 51.63 56.72
CA HIS A 231 -2.23 51.92 57.35
C HIS A 231 -2.41 52.42 58.79
N ASN A 232 -3.36 53.33 59.04
CA ASN A 232 -3.64 53.84 60.38
C ASN A 232 -4.23 52.77 61.31
N HIS A 233 -4.97 51.78 60.79
CA HIS A 233 -5.50 50.67 61.57
C HIS A 233 -4.38 49.72 61.99
N VAL A 234 -3.59 49.22 61.03
CA VAL A 234 -2.45 48.33 61.33
C VAL A 234 -1.41 49.01 62.23
N ARG A 235 -1.21 50.33 62.08
CA ARG A 235 -0.33 51.11 62.96
C ARG A 235 -0.80 51.19 64.41
N ARG A 236 -2.10 51.07 64.70
CA ARG A 236 -2.64 50.97 66.07
C ARG A 236 -2.38 49.59 66.68
N ILE A 237 -2.45 48.53 65.87
CA ILE A 237 -2.20 47.15 66.33
C ILE A 237 -0.71 46.94 66.58
N LEU A 238 0.13 47.17 65.56
CA LEU A 238 1.57 46.86 65.61
C LEU A 238 2.41 47.92 66.34
N ASN A 239 1.85 49.09 66.66
CA ASN A 239 2.57 50.26 67.17
C ASN A 239 3.79 50.66 66.30
N LYS A 240 3.73 50.32 65.00
CA LYS A 240 4.70 50.53 63.92
C LYS A 240 3.94 50.85 62.63
N SER A 241 4.47 51.73 61.79
CA SER A 241 3.95 51.95 60.43
C SER A 241 4.29 50.77 59.52
N LEU A 242 3.36 50.34 58.67
CA LEU A 242 3.67 49.41 57.58
C LEU A 242 4.71 50.03 56.63
N PRO A 243 5.65 49.24 56.08
CA PRO A 243 6.69 49.75 55.20
C PRO A 243 6.10 50.11 53.82
N SER A 244 6.62 51.18 53.20
CA SER A 244 6.25 51.60 51.84
C SER A 244 6.87 50.74 50.74
N ILE A 245 7.81 49.86 51.11
CA ILE A 245 8.50 48.92 50.26
C ILE A 245 8.55 47.59 51.00
N VAL A 246 8.17 46.49 50.36
CA VAL A 246 8.33 45.13 50.88
C VAL A 246 9.28 44.36 49.98
N GLN A 247 10.25 43.70 50.60
CA GLN A 247 11.08 42.70 49.95
C GLN A 247 10.47 41.31 50.19
N ILE A 248 10.39 40.52 49.12
CA ILE A 248 10.10 39.08 49.12
C ILE A 248 11.35 38.40 48.56
N GLN A 249 11.94 37.48 49.31
CA GLN A 249 13.07 36.66 48.89
C GLN A 249 12.62 35.19 48.85
N LEU A 250 12.95 34.48 47.78
CA LEU A 250 12.69 33.04 47.65
C LEU A 250 14.01 32.30 47.39
N LEU A 251 14.30 31.27 48.20
CA LEU A 251 15.48 30.41 48.06
C LEU A 251 15.03 29.01 47.61
N PHE A 252 15.62 28.48 46.54
CA PHE A 252 15.22 27.23 45.90
C PHE A 252 16.42 26.42 45.41
N VAL A 253 16.18 25.15 45.10
CA VAL A 253 17.23 24.21 44.68
C VAL A 253 17.34 24.18 43.15
N PRO A 254 18.50 24.48 42.54
CA PRO A 254 18.70 24.32 41.11
C PRO A 254 18.60 22.85 40.69
N ILE A 255 18.06 22.59 39.50
CA ILE A 255 17.75 21.22 39.01
C ILE A 255 18.98 20.30 39.08
N ASP A 256 20.16 20.75 38.65
CA ASP A 256 21.38 19.93 38.69
C ASP A 256 21.89 19.66 40.11
N VAL A 257 21.48 20.43 41.12
CA VAL A 257 21.77 20.14 42.53
C VAL A 257 20.80 19.07 43.04
N ILE A 258 19.51 19.17 42.73
CA ILE A 258 18.51 18.12 43.03
C ILE A 258 18.97 16.76 42.46
N ILE A 259 19.40 16.73 41.20
CA ILE A 259 19.82 15.50 40.52
C ILE A 259 21.10 14.92 41.15
N ARG A 260 22.14 15.74 41.36
CA ARG A 260 23.39 15.29 42.00
C ARG A 260 23.12 14.71 43.40
N HIS A 261 22.30 15.40 44.20
CA HIS A 261 21.95 14.95 45.54
C HIS A 261 21.11 13.66 45.53
N GLN A 262 20.16 13.52 44.59
CA GLN A 262 19.38 12.29 44.44
C GLN A 262 20.25 11.11 43.97
N GLN A 263 21.31 11.35 43.19
CA GLN A 263 22.29 10.32 42.82
C GLN A 263 23.16 9.91 44.02
N GLN A 264 23.65 10.86 44.82
CA GLN A 264 24.44 10.58 46.04
C GLN A 264 23.66 9.77 47.08
N LEU A 265 22.35 9.97 47.19
CA LEU A 265 21.48 9.20 48.09
C LEU A 265 21.24 7.75 47.63
N LYS A 266 21.54 7.38 46.38
CA LYS A 266 21.43 5.98 45.89
C LYS A 266 22.71 5.15 46.14
N SER A 267 23.81 5.77 46.54
CA SER A 267 25.04 5.06 46.96
C SER A 267 24.95 4.63 48.43
N SER A 268 24.98 3.32 48.67
CA SER A 268 24.69 2.68 49.98
C SER A 268 25.57 3.11 51.15
N GLU A 269 26.75 3.68 50.88
CA GLU A 269 27.75 4.06 51.90
C GLU A 269 27.52 5.47 52.48
N VAL A 270 26.58 6.25 51.91
CA VAL A 270 26.57 7.72 51.99
C VAL A 270 25.59 8.28 53.04
N VAL A 271 24.68 7.47 53.59
CA VAL A 271 23.58 7.91 54.49
C VAL A 271 24.07 8.58 55.80
N ASN A 272 25.29 8.29 56.23
CA ASN A 272 25.89 8.83 57.46
C ASN A 272 26.89 9.99 57.24
N ASP A 273 26.99 10.55 56.02
CA ASP A 273 27.85 11.71 55.78
C ASP A 273 27.27 12.98 56.41
N LEU A 274 28.00 13.55 57.39
CA LEU A 274 27.63 14.79 58.08
C LEU A 274 27.43 15.97 57.13
N ASN A 275 28.20 16.05 56.04
CA ASN A 275 28.06 17.13 55.04
C ASN A 275 26.70 17.07 54.35
N ILE A 276 26.20 15.87 54.08
CA ILE A 276 24.90 15.64 53.45
C ILE A 276 23.78 15.86 54.47
N GLN A 277 23.98 15.56 55.74
CA GLN A 277 23.03 15.93 56.80
C GLN A 277 22.93 17.45 56.96
N ILE A 278 24.05 18.19 56.87
CA ILE A 278 24.09 19.66 56.87
C ILE A 278 23.37 20.23 55.64
N PHE A 279 23.60 19.71 54.43
CA PHE A 279 22.87 20.21 53.26
C PHE A 279 21.36 19.88 53.32
N ASN A 280 20.96 18.71 53.83
CA ASN A 280 19.55 18.35 53.98
C ASN A 280 18.77 19.25 54.95
N SER A 281 19.42 19.99 55.87
CA SER A 281 18.73 20.98 56.72
C SER A 281 18.60 22.37 56.07
N ILE A 282 19.43 22.67 55.07
CA ILE A 282 19.42 23.94 54.29
C ILE A 282 18.49 23.84 53.06
N LEU A 283 18.17 22.62 52.62
CA LEU A 283 17.37 22.36 51.42
C LEU A 283 15.85 22.46 51.71
N PRO A 284 15.07 23.24 50.93
CA PRO A 284 13.60 23.28 51.04
C PRO A 284 12.91 22.04 50.44
N LEU A 285 13.60 20.91 50.36
CA LEU A 285 13.16 19.64 49.79
C LEU A 285 13.61 18.49 50.70
N LYS A 286 12.75 17.49 50.88
CA LYS A 286 13.09 16.21 51.52
C LYS A 286 13.08 15.10 50.47
N PHE A 287 14.04 14.17 50.58
CA PHE A 287 14.17 13.03 49.69
C PHE A 287 13.78 11.77 50.48
N VAL A 288 12.71 11.08 50.07
CA VAL A 288 12.13 9.93 50.79
C VAL A 288 11.67 8.90 49.77
N ASP A 289 12.16 7.66 49.86
CA ASP A 289 11.76 6.53 49.01
C ASP A 289 11.72 6.84 47.50
N GLU A 290 12.78 7.50 47.03
CA GLU A 290 12.98 8.08 45.69
C GLU A 290 12.08 9.28 45.31
N GLU A 291 11.04 9.60 46.08
CA GLU A 291 10.25 10.82 45.92
C GLU A 291 10.97 12.07 46.45
N ILE A 292 10.58 13.23 45.91
CA ILE A 292 11.09 14.55 46.27
C ILE A 292 9.91 15.36 46.82
N ILE A 293 9.93 15.66 48.10
CA ILE A 293 8.81 16.23 48.86
C ILE A 293 9.12 17.69 49.22
N PRO A 294 8.25 18.66 48.87
CA PRO A 294 8.35 20.03 49.34
C PRO A 294 8.48 20.18 50.86
N ALA A 295 9.48 20.94 51.31
CA ALA A 295 9.78 21.17 52.73
C ALA A 295 10.18 22.62 53.06
N GLY A 296 9.89 23.58 52.18
CA GLY A 296 10.22 24.99 52.39
C GLY A 296 9.54 25.60 53.63
N LEU A 297 10.25 26.56 54.23
CA LEU A 297 9.90 27.22 55.51
C LEU A 297 9.73 28.74 55.31
N ILE A 298 8.99 29.38 56.22
CA ILE A 298 8.79 30.83 56.22
C ILE A 298 9.71 31.50 57.25
N PHE A 299 10.31 32.62 56.84
CA PHE A 299 11.22 33.45 57.61
C PHE A 299 10.71 34.90 57.65
N ILE A 300 10.91 35.56 58.79
CA ILE A 300 10.59 36.98 59.03
C ILE A 300 11.81 37.75 59.57
N GLY A 301 13.00 37.45 59.03
CA GLY A 301 14.31 37.79 59.62
C GLY A 301 14.82 36.77 60.65
N LEU A 302 13.96 35.84 61.05
CA LEU A 302 14.23 34.62 61.80
C LEU A 302 13.32 33.50 61.29
N GLU A 303 13.67 32.23 61.54
CA GLU A 303 12.85 31.07 61.17
C GLU A 303 11.53 31.05 61.96
N THR A 304 10.44 30.67 61.31
CA THR A 304 9.14 30.43 61.97
C THR A 304 8.83 28.95 61.96
N HIS A 305 8.00 28.48 62.91
CA HIS A 305 7.52 27.09 62.94
C HIS A 305 6.57 26.75 61.77
N GLN A 306 6.29 27.72 60.89
CA GLN A 306 5.36 27.61 59.78
C GLN A 306 6.07 27.21 58.47
N SER A 307 5.73 26.03 57.95
CA SER A 307 6.15 25.61 56.61
C SER A 307 5.38 26.37 55.53
N ALA A 308 6.04 26.64 54.40
CA ALA A 308 5.46 27.32 53.25
C ALA A 308 4.57 26.40 52.39
N GLY A 309 4.69 25.07 52.56
CA GLY A 309 3.95 24.07 51.77
C GLY A 309 4.47 23.86 50.35
N PHE A 310 5.56 24.51 49.93
CA PHE A 310 6.19 24.32 48.63
C PHE A 310 7.73 24.30 48.74
N GLY A 311 8.42 23.91 47.66
CA GLY A 311 9.84 23.57 47.65
C GLY A 311 10.79 24.76 47.58
N MET A 312 10.44 25.86 48.26
CA MET A 312 11.24 27.08 48.35
C MET A 312 11.13 27.65 49.77
N HIS A 313 12.24 28.09 50.37
CA HIS A 313 12.19 28.91 51.57
C HIS A 313 11.76 30.33 51.20
N VAL A 314 11.01 30.98 52.10
CA VAL A 314 10.37 32.28 51.88
C VAL A 314 10.80 33.25 52.97
N SER A 315 11.44 34.36 52.62
CA SER A 315 11.65 35.50 53.53
C SER A 315 10.85 36.70 53.07
N SER A 316 10.02 37.28 53.94
CA SER A 316 9.14 38.40 53.58
C SER A 316 8.70 39.19 54.81
N HIS A 317 8.10 40.37 54.58
CA HIS A 317 7.53 41.25 55.61
C HIS A 317 6.17 40.74 56.11
N LEU A 318 6.06 39.42 56.35
CA LEU A 318 4.89 38.77 56.93
C LEU A 318 4.84 39.06 58.44
N ILE A 319 3.64 39.13 58.99
CA ILE A 319 3.40 39.49 60.39
C ILE A 319 3.04 38.23 61.17
N THR A 320 3.75 37.97 62.26
CA THR A 320 3.50 36.86 63.18
C THR A 320 2.62 37.25 64.36
N THR A 321 2.09 36.25 65.06
CA THR A 321 1.50 36.39 66.39
C THR A 321 2.54 36.94 67.40
N LEU A 322 2.09 37.31 68.60
CA LEU A 322 2.94 37.84 69.68
C LEU A 322 4.09 36.90 70.06
N GLU A 323 3.87 35.59 69.95
CA GLU A 323 4.83 34.51 70.23
C GLU A 323 5.89 34.36 69.11
N ARG A 324 5.70 35.01 67.96
CA ARG A 324 6.55 34.98 66.74
C ARG A 324 6.70 33.64 66.03
N GLU A 325 6.20 32.55 66.59
CA GLU A 325 6.28 31.22 65.98
C GLU A 325 5.45 31.06 64.69
N ASN A 326 4.32 31.77 64.59
CA ASN A 326 3.28 31.53 63.58
C ASN A 326 2.78 32.83 62.94
N LEU A 327 2.36 32.79 61.67
CA LEU A 327 1.76 33.95 61.00
C LEU A 327 0.38 34.27 61.59
N ASP A 328 0.10 35.55 61.81
CA ASP A 328 -1.21 36.01 62.28
C ASP A 328 -2.21 36.06 61.12
N LEU A 329 -3.31 35.34 61.25
CA LEU A 329 -4.48 35.35 60.35
C LEU A 329 -5.78 35.53 61.16
N GLN A 330 -5.70 36.09 62.38
CA GLN A 330 -6.84 36.32 63.28
C GLN A 330 -7.30 37.79 63.29
N ASP A 331 -6.38 38.75 63.24
CA ASP A 331 -6.75 40.15 63.04
C ASP A 331 -7.10 40.42 61.56
N PRO A 332 -8.30 40.96 61.22
CA PRO A 332 -8.72 41.11 59.83
C PRO A 332 -7.85 42.02 58.93
N TYR A 333 -7.05 42.91 59.51
CA TYR A 333 -6.15 43.79 58.76
C TYR A 333 -4.79 43.12 58.52
N ILE A 334 -4.27 42.45 59.55
CA ILE A 334 -3.03 41.66 59.45
C ILE A 334 -3.25 40.41 58.57
N GLU A 335 -4.39 39.73 58.73
CA GLU A 335 -4.85 38.63 57.90
C GLU A 335 -4.84 39.03 56.42
N LYS A 336 -5.42 40.19 56.08
CA LYS A 336 -5.43 40.70 54.70
C LYS A 336 -4.01 40.95 54.17
N TRP A 337 -3.16 41.63 54.94
CA TRP A 337 -1.77 41.90 54.56
C TRP A 337 -0.98 40.60 54.28
N ASN A 338 -1.07 39.64 55.20
CA ASN A 338 -0.44 38.33 55.07
C ASN A 338 -1.02 37.55 53.88
N LYS A 339 -2.34 37.54 53.67
CA LYS A 339 -2.98 36.87 52.52
C LYS A 339 -2.54 37.46 51.18
N GLU A 340 -2.44 38.78 51.05
CA GLU A 340 -1.97 39.44 49.83
C GLU A 340 -0.48 39.15 49.56
N LEU A 341 0.39 39.14 50.59
CA LEU A 341 1.79 38.75 50.45
C LEU A 341 1.97 37.27 50.10
N LEU A 342 1.29 36.36 50.78
CA LEU A 342 1.33 34.91 50.51
C LEU A 342 0.83 34.58 49.10
N THR A 343 -0.22 35.27 48.63
CA THR A 343 -0.70 35.17 47.25
C THR A 343 0.39 35.64 46.27
N SER A 344 1.07 36.74 46.57
CA SER A 344 2.16 37.29 45.75
C SER A 344 3.37 36.35 45.69
N ILE A 345 3.73 35.71 46.81
CA ILE A 345 4.78 34.68 46.91
C ILE A 345 4.47 33.52 45.94
N GLY A 346 3.23 33.03 45.92
CA GLY A 346 2.80 32.00 44.98
C GLY A 346 2.91 32.42 43.51
N GLN A 347 2.56 33.67 43.21
CA GLN A 347 2.65 34.22 41.85
C GLN A 347 4.10 34.41 41.38
N ILE A 348 5.01 34.81 42.28
CA ILE A 348 6.46 34.88 42.00
C ILE A 348 7.01 33.47 41.78
N ALA A 349 6.65 32.51 42.64
CA ALA A 349 7.03 31.10 42.47
C ALA A 349 6.56 30.52 41.12
N ARG A 350 5.38 30.93 40.63
CA ARG A 350 4.90 30.57 39.28
C ARG A 350 5.73 31.20 38.16
N CYS A 351 6.18 32.45 38.32
CA CYS A 351 7.09 33.08 37.36
C CYS A 351 8.45 32.34 37.29
N ILE A 352 8.97 31.89 38.44
CA ILE A 352 10.19 31.09 38.53
C ILE A 352 10.00 29.73 37.85
N TYR A 353 8.88 29.04 38.12
CA TYR A 353 8.50 27.81 37.43
C TYR A 353 8.48 27.98 35.90
N ASP A 354 7.75 28.97 35.38
CA ASP A 354 7.64 29.20 33.93
C ASP A 354 9.02 29.49 33.31
N GLN A 355 9.89 30.26 33.99
CA GLN A 355 11.26 30.52 33.53
C GLN A 355 12.13 29.26 33.52
N ILE A 356 12.11 28.47 34.60
CA ILE A 356 12.87 27.22 34.71
C ILE A 356 12.42 26.23 33.63
N ILE A 357 11.11 26.08 33.40
CA ILE A 357 10.54 25.22 32.35
C ILE A 357 11.04 25.62 30.96
N ILE A 358 11.00 26.92 30.64
CA ILE A 358 11.43 27.43 29.33
C ILE A 358 12.93 27.18 29.10
N HIS A 359 13.79 27.44 30.08
CA HIS A 359 15.22 27.18 29.96
C HIS A 359 15.56 25.67 29.95
N SER A 360 14.78 24.85 30.67
CA SER A 360 14.93 23.40 30.69
C SER A 360 14.68 22.73 29.34
N SER A 361 13.80 23.31 28.52
CA SER A 361 13.30 22.69 27.28
C SER A 361 14.37 22.38 26.22
N ASN A 362 15.55 22.99 26.31
CA ASN A 362 16.64 22.83 25.34
C ASN A 362 17.72 21.83 25.76
N ASN A 363 17.87 21.55 27.07
CA ASN A 363 19.10 20.94 27.63
C ASN A 363 18.89 19.70 28.52
N ILE A 364 17.63 19.31 28.82
CA ILE A 364 17.35 18.36 29.90
C ILE A 364 16.95 16.95 29.40
N ALA A 365 17.71 15.94 29.86
CA ALA A 365 17.42 14.53 29.63
C ALA A 365 16.10 14.09 30.29
N ARG A 366 15.38 13.18 29.61
CA ARG A 366 13.98 12.80 29.85
C ARG A 366 13.61 12.39 31.29
N GLU A 367 14.56 11.81 32.02
CA GLU A 367 14.39 11.32 33.39
C GLU A 367 14.32 12.45 34.44
N ARG A 368 14.84 13.65 34.09
CA ARG A 368 15.07 14.74 35.04
C ARG A 368 13.85 15.63 35.29
N TYR A 369 12.75 15.46 34.55
CA TYR A 369 11.57 16.33 34.68
C TYR A 369 10.88 16.24 36.05
N ASN A 370 11.04 15.13 36.79
CA ASN A 370 10.52 15.04 38.15
C ASN A 370 11.17 16.08 39.09
N ALA A 371 12.47 16.33 38.95
CA ALA A 371 13.19 17.35 39.72
C ALA A 371 12.72 18.79 39.41
N VAL A 372 12.16 19.03 38.21
CA VAL A 372 11.58 20.33 37.84
C VAL A 372 10.20 20.52 38.48
N MET A 373 9.38 19.47 38.55
CA MET A 373 8.00 19.54 39.03
C MET A 373 7.88 19.42 40.55
N ALA A 374 8.71 18.59 41.18
CA ALA A 374 8.61 18.25 42.60
C ALA A 374 8.61 19.46 43.56
N PRO A 375 9.44 20.51 43.40
CA PRO A 375 9.37 21.70 44.25
C PRO A 375 7.99 22.40 44.20
N TYR A 376 7.26 22.26 43.10
CA TYR A 376 5.95 22.89 42.88
C TYR A 376 4.79 21.91 43.11
N SER A 377 5.05 20.73 43.67
CA SER A 377 4.04 19.68 43.88
C SER A 377 3.12 19.91 45.09
N PHE A 378 3.34 20.99 45.84
CA PHE A 378 2.57 21.53 46.98
C PHE A 378 2.04 20.52 48.02
N GLN A 379 2.59 20.61 49.24
CA GLN A 379 2.15 19.87 50.42
C GLN A 379 1.29 20.73 51.35
N THR A 380 0.53 20.09 52.23
CA THR A 380 -0.21 20.77 53.30
C THR A 380 0.77 21.48 54.23
N SER A 381 0.65 22.80 54.35
CA SER A 381 1.48 23.58 55.27
C SER A 381 1.13 23.30 56.74
N VAL A 382 2.12 23.39 57.62
CA VAL A 382 1.98 23.13 59.07
C VAL A 382 2.66 24.23 59.88
N PRO A 383 2.15 24.58 61.09
CA PRO A 383 0.93 24.04 61.69
C PRO A 383 -0.36 24.55 61.02
N ASN A 384 -0.37 25.75 60.41
CA ASN A 384 -1.55 26.24 59.71
C ASN A 384 -1.54 25.84 58.22
N LYS A 385 -2.58 25.10 57.80
CA LYS A 385 -2.82 24.62 56.42
C LYS A 385 -3.30 25.68 55.44
N GLU A 386 -3.83 26.80 55.93
CA GLU A 386 -4.37 27.86 55.08
C GLU A 386 -3.23 28.59 54.33
N ILE A 387 -2.07 28.74 54.95
CA ILE A 387 -0.92 29.49 54.42
C ILE A 387 -0.40 28.90 53.10
N GLY A 388 -0.13 27.61 53.07
CA GLY A 388 0.21 26.88 51.85
C GLY A 388 -0.94 26.87 50.83
N THR A 389 -2.21 26.88 51.30
CA THR A 389 -3.39 26.98 50.42
C THR A 389 -3.49 28.35 49.73
N ILE A 390 -3.11 29.44 50.42
CA ILE A 390 -3.05 30.81 49.86
C ILE A 390 -1.92 30.91 48.83
N ILE A 391 -0.72 30.42 49.15
CA ILE A 391 0.42 30.41 48.22
C ILE A 391 0.09 29.57 46.97
N LEU A 392 -0.48 28.37 47.17
CA LEU A 392 -0.96 27.49 46.11
C LEU A 392 -1.99 28.20 45.21
N ASN A 393 -2.99 28.86 45.79
CA ASN A 393 -3.96 29.64 45.03
C ASN A 393 -3.31 30.82 44.29
N GLY A 394 -2.30 31.48 44.86
CA GLY A 394 -1.49 32.49 44.18
C GLY A 394 -0.78 31.94 42.94
N PHE A 395 -0.12 30.78 43.05
CA PHE A 395 0.56 30.10 41.94
C PHE A 395 -0.40 29.80 40.76
N PHE A 396 -1.64 29.41 41.07
CA PHE A 396 -2.69 29.11 40.09
C PHE A 396 -3.59 30.30 39.72
N ALA A 397 -3.40 31.50 40.32
CA ALA A 397 -4.13 32.72 39.96
C ALA A 397 -3.54 33.42 38.71
N SER A 398 -2.29 33.14 38.37
CA SER A 398 -1.70 33.46 37.07
C SER A 398 -2.32 32.62 35.96
N GLN A 399 -2.21 33.08 34.70
CA GLN A 399 -2.86 32.47 33.52
C GLN A 399 -2.91 30.93 33.54
N ASN A 400 -4.10 30.38 33.27
CA ASN A 400 -4.41 28.93 33.22
C ASN A 400 -3.56 28.12 32.21
N LYS A 401 -2.67 28.77 31.44
CA LYS A 401 -1.75 28.14 30.51
C LYS A 401 -0.45 27.80 31.25
N ILE A 402 -0.33 26.56 31.69
CA ILE A 402 0.80 26.07 32.48
C ILE A 402 1.63 25.15 31.60
N LEU A 403 2.92 25.46 31.40
CA LEU A 403 3.76 24.68 30.48
C LEU A 403 4.15 23.34 31.11
N VAL A 404 3.59 22.25 30.59
CA VAL A 404 3.86 20.88 31.04
C VAL A 404 4.55 20.05 29.95
N PRO A 405 5.44 19.12 30.34
CA PRO A 405 6.12 18.23 29.40
C PRO A 405 5.15 17.16 28.88
N VAL A 406 5.05 17.05 27.56
CA VAL A 406 4.19 16.10 26.85
C VAL A 406 4.92 15.41 25.71
N LYS A 407 4.65 14.12 25.55
CA LYS A 407 4.97 13.32 24.36
C LYS A 407 3.80 13.48 23.37
N GLN A 408 4.05 13.67 22.07
CA GLN A 408 2.97 13.81 21.07
C GLN A 408 2.72 12.52 20.29
N PHE A 409 3.76 11.71 20.10
CA PHE A 409 3.73 10.42 19.41
C PHE A 409 4.43 9.34 20.25
N PRO A 410 3.98 8.06 20.22
CA PRO A 410 4.66 6.96 20.92
C PRO A 410 6.11 6.74 20.51
N SER A 411 6.54 7.24 19.35
CA SER A 411 7.92 7.19 18.86
C SER A 411 8.82 8.35 19.33
N ASP A 412 8.30 9.42 19.95
CA ASP A 412 9.11 10.60 20.27
C ASP A 412 10.26 10.28 21.25
N PRO A 413 11.52 10.64 20.91
CA PRO A 413 12.67 10.45 21.80
C PRO A 413 12.67 11.45 22.97
N HIS A 414 12.32 12.71 22.71
CA HIS A 414 12.26 13.80 23.68
C HIS A 414 10.82 14.16 24.05
N LEU A 415 10.65 15.00 25.08
CA LEU A 415 9.34 15.59 25.41
C LEU A 415 9.27 17.02 24.87
N SER A 416 8.10 17.41 24.38
CA SER A 416 7.76 18.78 24.01
C SER A 416 7.07 19.49 25.18
N PHE A 417 6.92 20.81 25.13
CA PHE A 417 6.17 21.57 26.14
C PHE A 417 4.87 22.13 25.57
N MET A 418 3.79 22.01 26.34
CA MET A 418 2.46 22.46 25.93
C MET A 418 1.68 23.04 27.12
N SER A 419 0.71 23.91 26.85
CA SER A 419 -0.27 24.35 27.85
C SER A 419 -1.00 23.15 28.45
N SER A 420 -1.09 23.05 29.78
CA SER A 420 -1.77 21.97 30.50
C SER A 420 -3.22 21.79 30.03
N THR A 421 -3.92 22.88 29.71
CA THR A 421 -5.28 22.88 29.14
C THR A 421 -5.40 22.23 27.75
N ALA A 422 -4.29 21.97 27.07
CA ALA A 422 -4.20 21.25 25.80
C ALA A 422 -3.47 19.90 25.92
N ALA A 423 -2.88 19.61 27.09
CA ALA A 423 -2.27 18.34 27.43
C ALA A 423 -3.31 17.37 28.00
N PHE A 424 -2.97 16.08 27.97
CA PHE A 424 -3.76 14.99 28.56
C PHE A 424 -2.89 14.19 29.54
N LEU A 425 -3.45 13.73 30.65
CA LEU A 425 -2.79 12.77 31.53
C LEU A 425 -2.82 11.38 30.90
N ALA A 426 -1.69 10.68 30.88
CA ALA A 426 -1.69 9.23 30.69
C ALA A 426 -2.02 8.56 32.04
N ASP A 427 -3.25 8.05 32.18
CA ASP A 427 -3.69 7.33 33.38
C ASP A 427 -3.27 5.83 33.35
N SER A 428 -2.68 5.35 32.23
CA SER A 428 -2.10 4.01 32.11
C SER A 428 -0.85 4.01 31.23
N LYS A 429 0.16 3.21 31.64
CA LYS A 429 1.44 3.03 30.90
C LYS A 429 1.26 2.58 29.45
N HIS A 430 0.14 1.93 29.13
CA HIS A 430 -0.14 1.42 27.80
C HIS A 430 -0.66 2.51 26.85
N ILE A 431 -1.36 3.53 27.36
CA ILE A 431 -1.91 4.62 26.53
C ILE A 431 -0.77 5.40 25.85
N GLN A 432 0.30 5.72 26.60
CA GLN A 432 1.48 6.41 26.07
C GLN A 432 2.29 5.61 25.03
N SER A 433 2.00 4.31 24.89
CA SER A 433 2.66 3.41 23.95
C SER A 433 1.94 3.31 22.59
N PHE A 434 0.73 3.84 22.42
CA PHE A 434 0.00 3.81 21.15
C PHE A 434 -0.75 5.10 20.78
N LEU A 435 -1.12 5.93 21.77
CA LEU A 435 -1.99 7.08 21.53
C LEU A 435 -1.19 8.33 21.12
N SER A 436 -1.35 8.74 19.86
CA SER A 436 -0.72 9.96 19.33
C SER A 436 -1.51 11.24 19.68
N CYS A 437 -1.42 11.68 20.93
CA CYS A 437 -1.90 12.98 21.41
C CYS A 437 -0.92 13.53 22.47
N PRO A 438 -0.98 14.83 22.87
CA PRO A 438 -0.02 15.42 23.80
C PRO A 438 -0.21 14.90 25.24
N LEU A 439 0.42 13.76 25.53
CA LEU A 439 0.34 13.04 26.79
C LEU A 439 1.47 13.42 27.74
N VAL A 440 1.13 13.76 28.98
CA VAL A 440 2.07 13.68 30.10
C VAL A 440 2.44 12.20 30.29
N PRO A 441 3.73 11.83 30.27
CA PRO A 441 4.16 10.44 30.48
C PRO A 441 3.61 9.84 31.78
N PHE A 442 3.28 8.54 31.76
CA PHE A 442 2.65 7.83 32.87
C PHE A 442 3.49 7.82 34.16
N GLU A 443 4.81 7.94 34.02
CA GLU A 443 5.73 8.02 35.15
C GLU A 443 5.71 9.41 35.79
N LEU A 444 5.44 10.45 34.99
CA LEU A 444 5.31 11.84 35.46
C LEU A 444 3.88 12.17 35.94
N SER A 445 2.84 11.58 35.36
CA SER A 445 1.43 11.86 35.72
C SER A 445 1.08 11.50 37.17
N LYS A 446 1.91 10.68 37.82
CA LYS A 446 1.85 10.34 39.25
C LYS A 446 2.32 11.46 40.18
N ASN A 447 3.19 12.37 39.73
CA ASN A 447 3.68 13.45 40.58
C ASN A 447 2.51 14.33 41.03
N ARG A 448 2.46 14.65 42.32
CA ARG A 448 1.38 15.41 42.97
C ARG A 448 1.06 16.75 42.30
N PHE A 449 2.01 17.37 41.59
CA PHE A 449 1.77 18.52 40.71
C PHE A 449 0.66 18.26 39.68
N PHE A 450 0.67 17.09 39.02
CA PHE A 450 -0.34 16.70 38.04
C PHE A 450 -1.66 16.29 38.69
N ILE A 451 -1.64 15.72 39.90
CA ILE A 451 -2.85 15.48 40.71
C ILE A 451 -3.54 16.83 40.99
N ILE A 452 -2.79 17.85 41.40
CA ILE A 452 -3.29 19.20 41.65
C ILE A 452 -3.86 19.85 40.37
N LEU A 453 -3.23 19.63 39.21
CA LEU A 453 -3.80 20.07 37.93
C LEU A 453 -5.12 19.35 37.60
N LYS A 454 -5.24 18.05 37.92
CA LYS A 454 -6.44 17.23 37.73
C LYS A 454 -7.58 17.73 38.63
N GLU A 455 -7.29 17.95 39.92
CA GLU A 455 -8.22 18.51 40.92
C GLU A 455 -8.74 19.91 40.55
N ARG A 456 -7.89 20.77 39.97
CA ARG A 456 -8.27 22.10 39.51
C ARG A 456 -8.90 22.15 38.11
N GLY A 457 -9.02 21.03 37.40
CA GLY A 457 -9.50 21.00 36.01
C GLY A 457 -8.60 21.76 35.03
N LEU A 458 -7.31 21.88 35.33
CA LEU A 458 -6.31 22.61 34.53
C LEU A 458 -5.55 21.70 33.55
N ILE A 459 -5.83 20.40 33.54
CA ILE A 459 -5.33 19.41 32.56
C ILE A 459 -6.44 18.41 32.20
N ASN A 460 -6.41 17.89 30.98
CA ASN A 460 -7.42 16.95 30.50
C ASN A 460 -7.12 15.50 30.89
N HIS A 461 -8.15 14.66 30.93
CA HIS A 461 -8.07 13.20 31.06
C HIS A 461 -8.13 12.56 29.67
N VAL A 462 -7.49 11.41 29.45
CA VAL A 462 -7.80 10.61 28.25
C VAL A 462 -9.12 9.89 28.47
N ASP A 463 -10.13 10.23 27.65
CA ASP A 463 -11.41 9.50 27.62
C ASP A 463 -11.49 8.50 26.44
N LYS A 464 -12.51 7.63 26.49
CA LYS A 464 -12.71 6.56 25.51
C LYS A 464 -13.08 7.09 24.12
N SER A 465 -13.69 8.29 24.01
CA SER A 465 -14.01 8.95 22.74
C SER A 465 -12.76 9.56 22.08
N ILE A 466 -11.83 10.12 22.87
CA ILE A 466 -10.54 10.63 22.38
C ILE A 466 -9.74 9.49 21.73
N ILE A 467 -9.66 8.33 22.40
CA ILE A 467 -9.00 7.15 21.87
C ILE A 467 -9.68 6.65 20.59
N GLU A 468 -11.01 6.51 20.58
CA GLU A 468 -11.74 6.10 19.38
C GLU A 468 -11.56 7.06 18.19
N ASN A 469 -11.59 8.37 18.42
CA ASN A 469 -11.41 9.37 17.39
C ASN A 469 -9.97 9.39 16.86
N LYS A 470 -8.98 9.15 17.73
CA LYS A 470 -7.57 9.03 17.34
C LYS A 470 -7.32 7.75 16.53
N LEU A 471 -7.80 6.59 16.98
CA LEU A 471 -7.65 5.31 16.27
C LEU A 471 -8.27 5.34 14.86
N ALA A 472 -9.38 6.04 14.67
CA ALA A 472 -9.98 6.24 13.34
C ALA A 472 -9.09 7.05 12.37
N SER A 473 -8.10 7.80 12.89
CA SER A 473 -7.20 8.68 12.15
C SER A 473 -5.73 8.21 12.12
N SER A 474 -5.35 7.26 12.98
CA SER A 474 -3.99 6.71 13.06
C SER A 474 -3.88 5.33 12.39
N ILE A 475 -2.64 4.86 12.24
CA ILE A 475 -2.32 3.49 11.83
C ILE A 475 -1.24 3.00 12.80
N LEU A 476 -1.55 1.97 13.57
CA LEU A 476 -0.65 1.43 14.59
C LEU A 476 0.43 0.53 13.98
N LEU A 477 1.62 0.53 14.57
CA LEU A 477 2.61 -0.52 14.40
C LEU A 477 2.26 -1.75 15.24
N PHE A 478 2.90 -2.89 14.97
CA PHE A 478 2.66 -4.15 15.71
C PHE A 478 2.69 -3.97 17.24
N ILE A 479 3.72 -3.33 17.77
CA ILE A 479 3.90 -3.13 19.23
C ILE A 479 2.81 -2.21 19.79
N GLU A 480 2.44 -1.15 19.08
CA GLU A 480 1.38 -0.21 19.48
C GLU A 480 0.01 -0.90 19.52
N LEU A 481 -0.23 -1.88 18.65
CA LEU A 481 -1.44 -2.73 18.70
C LEU A 481 -1.44 -3.66 19.93
N ILE A 482 -0.31 -4.30 20.25
CA ILE A 482 -0.19 -5.14 21.47
C ILE A 482 -0.48 -4.29 22.72
N GLU A 483 0.06 -3.07 22.78
CA GLU A 483 -0.18 -2.15 23.89
C GLU A 483 -1.63 -1.64 23.96
N LEU A 484 -2.28 -1.35 22.83
CA LEU A 484 -3.72 -1.06 22.80
C LEU A 484 -4.54 -2.24 23.35
N LEU A 485 -4.23 -3.47 22.95
CA LEU A 485 -4.93 -4.66 23.40
C LEU A 485 -4.65 -4.93 24.90
N HIS A 486 -3.45 -4.69 25.42
CA HIS A 486 -3.18 -4.73 26.86
C HIS A 486 -3.95 -3.66 27.64
N TRP A 487 -4.13 -2.46 27.08
CA TRP A 487 -4.99 -1.44 27.67
C TRP A 487 -6.47 -1.86 27.71
N ILE A 488 -7.01 -2.47 26.64
CA ILE A 488 -8.37 -3.04 26.66
C ILE A 488 -8.48 -4.19 27.67
N CYS A 489 -7.42 -4.97 27.87
CA CYS A 489 -7.36 -6.03 28.89
C CYS A 489 -7.26 -5.54 30.35
N SER A 490 -7.08 -4.24 30.58
CA SER A 490 -7.05 -3.64 31.93
C SER A 490 -8.45 -3.62 32.59
N ASP A 491 -8.53 -3.21 33.86
CA ASP A 491 -9.78 -3.28 34.62
C ASP A 491 -10.76 -2.11 34.36
N ASP A 492 -10.29 -1.04 33.72
CA ASP A 492 -11.12 0.12 33.32
C ASP A 492 -12.07 -0.17 32.13
N ILE A 493 -11.93 -1.32 31.47
CA ILE A 493 -12.66 -1.67 30.25
C ILE A 493 -13.24 -3.09 30.37
N ASN A 494 -14.47 -3.15 30.89
CA ASN A 494 -15.26 -4.38 30.97
C ASN A 494 -16.64 -4.21 30.31
N ASP A 495 -16.67 -3.67 29.08
CA ASP A 495 -17.88 -3.57 28.25
C ASP A 495 -17.61 -4.09 26.83
N LYS A 496 -18.27 -5.18 26.47
CA LYS A 496 -18.20 -5.81 25.14
C LYS A 496 -18.58 -4.86 24.00
N ARG A 497 -19.50 -3.91 24.22
CA ARG A 497 -19.91 -2.93 23.20
C ARG A 497 -18.79 -1.91 22.95
N CYS A 498 -18.22 -1.35 24.02
CA CYS A 498 -17.06 -0.47 23.94
C CYS A 498 -15.86 -1.18 23.29
N THR A 499 -15.51 -2.40 23.72
CA THR A 499 -14.40 -3.18 23.16
C THR A 499 -14.58 -3.41 21.65
N LYS A 500 -15.71 -3.96 21.20
CA LYS A 500 -15.94 -4.21 19.76
C LYS A 500 -15.96 -2.91 18.93
N ARG A 501 -16.44 -1.79 19.50
CA ARG A 501 -16.42 -0.46 18.85
C ARG A 501 -15.01 0.14 18.72
N ILE A 502 -14.15 -0.08 19.72
CA ILE A 502 -12.73 0.32 19.67
C ILE A 502 -11.99 -0.53 18.62
N LEU A 503 -12.10 -1.86 18.70
CA LEU A 503 -11.47 -2.78 17.74
C LEU A 503 -11.89 -2.48 16.29
N SER A 504 -13.17 -2.16 16.05
CA SER A 504 -13.67 -1.80 14.71
C SER A 504 -13.13 -0.48 14.12
N LYS A 505 -12.29 0.24 14.86
CA LYS A 505 -11.57 1.43 14.37
C LYS A 505 -10.08 1.19 14.17
N VAL A 506 -9.56 0.01 14.55
CA VAL A 506 -8.14 -0.31 14.53
C VAL A 506 -7.64 -0.59 13.11
N ARG A 507 -6.70 0.25 12.66
CA ARG A 507 -5.88 0.07 11.46
C ARG A 507 -4.45 -0.15 11.92
N PHE A 508 -3.76 -1.16 11.42
CA PHE A 508 -2.39 -1.46 11.83
C PHE A 508 -1.51 -1.96 10.67
N ARG A 509 -0.20 -2.04 10.89
CA ARG A 509 0.77 -2.68 10.00
C ARG A 509 1.87 -3.31 10.85
N GLU A 510 2.46 -4.43 10.39
CA GLU A 510 3.50 -5.11 11.17
C GLU A 510 4.81 -4.31 11.21
N THR A 511 5.27 -3.85 10.05
CA THR A 511 6.40 -2.93 9.87
C THR A 511 5.96 -1.67 9.13
N VAL A 512 6.80 -0.62 9.10
CA VAL A 512 6.52 0.61 8.33
C VAL A 512 6.20 0.31 6.86
N ASN A 513 6.85 -0.70 6.27
CA ASN A 513 6.70 -1.10 4.87
C ASN A 513 5.60 -2.16 4.62
N SER A 514 5.02 -2.72 5.69
CA SER A 514 3.94 -3.71 5.58
C SER A 514 2.63 -3.07 5.10
N PRO A 515 1.75 -3.82 4.42
CA PRO A 515 0.42 -3.33 4.06
C PRO A 515 -0.40 -2.96 5.30
N ILE A 516 -1.34 -2.02 5.12
CA ILE A 516 -2.25 -1.60 6.20
C ILE A 516 -3.36 -2.64 6.32
N LEU A 517 -3.36 -3.36 7.44
CA LEU A 517 -4.41 -4.27 7.85
C LEU A 517 -5.49 -3.53 8.65
N PHE A 518 -6.72 -4.02 8.56
CA PHE A 518 -7.85 -3.54 9.34
C PHE A 518 -8.30 -4.68 10.26
N LEU A 519 -8.35 -4.44 11.56
CA LEU A 519 -8.66 -5.49 12.54
C LEU A 519 -10.16 -5.85 12.55
N GLY A 520 -11.02 -4.91 12.13
CA GLY A 520 -12.47 -5.12 12.07
C GLY A 520 -13.08 -5.41 13.45
N GLN A 521 -14.11 -6.24 13.47
CA GLN A 521 -14.63 -6.83 14.70
C GLN A 521 -14.20 -8.30 14.72
N PRO A 522 -13.01 -8.63 15.27
CA PRO A 522 -12.63 -10.02 15.43
C PRO A 522 -13.59 -10.64 16.44
N ASP A 523 -14.16 -11.79 16.10
CA ASP A 523 -15.01 -12.60 16.99
C ASP A 523 -14.27 -13.84 17.49
N TYR A 524 -13.20 -14.23 16.81
CA TYR A 524 -12.38 -15.38 17.15
C TYR A 524 -10.92 -15.01 17.36
N TYR A 525 -10.14 -15.89 17.99
CA TYR A 525 -8.68 -15.79 18.11
C TYR A 525 -8.00 -17.13 17.83
N GLY A 526 -6.73 -17.06 17.44
CA GLY A 526 -5.82 -18.22 17.48
C GLY A 526 -6.21 -19.33 16.51
N ALA A 527 -6.08 -19.08 15.21
CA ALA A 527 -6.13 -20.15 14.22
C ALA A 527 -4.79 -20.91 14.20
N SER A 528 -4.71 -22.04 14.91
CA SER A 528 -3.71 -23.06 14.63
C SER A 528 -4.09 -23.82 13.35
N HIS A 529 -3.09 -24.31 12.61
CA HIS A 529 -3.25 -25.12 11.39
C HIS A 529 -3.75 -24.38 10.12
N ILE A 530 -3.68 -23.04 10.04
CA ILE A 530 -3.72 -22.35 8.74
C ILE A 530 -2.30 -22.32 8.14
N SER A 531 -2.16 -22.72 6.88
CA SER A 531 -0.92 -22.53 6.10
C SER A 531 -0.70 -21.06 5.76
N GLU A 532 0.55 -20.58 5.83
CA GLU A 532 0.95 -19.20 5.53
C GLU A 532 0.54 -18.71 4.12
N VAL A 533 0.18 -19.63 3.22
CA VAL A 533 -0.34 -19.36 1.87
C VAL A 533 -1.75 -18.73 1.91
N LEU A 534 -2.57 -19.02 2.94
CA LEU A 534 -3.95 -18.55 3.02
C LEU A 534 -4.07 -17.26 3.88
N PRO A 535 -4.79 -16.23 3.42
CA PRO A 535 -5.01 -15.04 4.23
C PRO A 535 -5.91 -15.36 5.42
N LEU A 536 -5.56 -14.86 6.60
CA LEU A 536 -6.36 -14.97 7.81
C LEU A 536 -7.73 -14.27 7.62
N PRO A 537 -8.86 -14.90 8.01
CA PRO A 537 -10.16 -14.27 7.99
C PRO A 537 -10.23 -12.99 8.84
N VAL A 538 -10.97 -11.98 8.35
CA VAL A 538 -11.07 -10.64 8.98
C VAL A 538 -11.74 -10.67 10.37
N ASN A 539 -12.44 -11.76 10.70
CA ASN A 539 -13.06 -12.00 12.01
C ASN A 539 -12.16 -12.80 12.98
N VAL A 540 -10.92 -13.12 12.62
CA VAL A 540 -9.97 -13.89 13.44
C VAL A 540 -8.78 -13.01 13.85
N LEU A 541 -8.54 -12.87 15.15
CA LEU A 541 -7.33 -12.24 15.69
C LEU A 541 -6.09 -13.11 15.35
N PRO A 542 -5.10 -12.58 14.60
CA PRO A 542 -3.93 -13.36 14.17
C PRO A 542 -3.16 -14.01 15.32
N THR A 543 -2.68 -15.24 15.10
CA THR A 543 -2.01 -16.05 16.14
C THR A 543 -0.71 -15.41 16.65
N ASN A 544 -0.01 -14.64 15.81
CA ASN A 544 1.18 -13.88 16.21
C ASN A 544 0.87 -12.70 17.16
N ILE A 545 -0.37 -12.20 17.18
CA ILE A 545 -0.89 -11.21 18.14
C ILE A 545 -1.50 -11.92 19.35
N ALA A 546 -2.37 -12.91 19.14
CA ALA A 546 -3.12 -13.58 20.21
C ALA A 546 -2.21 -14.21 21.28
N ARG A 547 -1.03 -14.74 20.89
CA ARG A 547 -0.02 -15.31 21.80
C ARG A 547 0.53 -14.36 22.87
N HIS A 548 0.30 -13.05 22.75
CA HIS A 548 0.73 -12.06 23.76
C HIS A 548 -0.27 -11.92 24.93
N PHE A 549 -1.40 -12.64 24.88
CA PHE A 549 -2.49 -12.57 25.85
C PHE A 549 -2.80 -13.95 26.42
N SER A 550 -3.28 -14.00 27.67
CA SER A 550 -3.80 -15.26 28.22
C SER A 550 -5.18 -15.58 27.65
N GLN A 551 -5.57 -16.86 27.65
CA GLN A 551 -6.92 -17.29 27.27
C GLN A 551 -8.01 -16.48 28.00
N ALA A 552 -7.84 -16.28 29.31
CA ALA A 552 -8.77 -15.50 30.12
C ALA A 552 -8.89 -14.03 29.68
N GLN A 553 -7.83 -13.42 29.13
CA GLN A 553 -7.88 -12.06 28.57
C GLN A 553 -8.60 -12.05 27.20
N LEU A 554 -8.28 -13.00 26.33
CA LEU A 554 -8.88 -13.14 24.99
C LEU A 554 -10.40 -13.37 25.09
N GLU A 555 -10.82 -14.28 25.97
CA GLU A 555 -12.23 -14.63 26.18
C GLU A 555 -12.99 -13.56 26.97
N ASN A 556 -12.49 -13.11 28.13
CA ASN A 556 -13.28 -12.30 29.06
C ASN A 556 -13.10 -10.78 28.91
N LYS A 557 -11.99 -10.30 28.32
CA LYS A 557 -11.73 -8.84 28.13
C LYS A 557 -11.87 -8.40 26.67
N LEU A 558 -11.38 -9.22 25.74
CA LEU A 558 -11.48 -8.96 24.29
C LEU A 558 -12.77 -9.55 23.68
N PHE A 559 -13.47 -10.44 24.39
CA PHE A 559 -14.73 -11.07 23.98
C PHE A 559 -14.60 -11.83 22.65
N LEU A 560 -13.53 -12.63 22.56
CA LEU A 560 -13.17 -13.49 21.44
C LEU A 560 -13.36 -14.97 21.82
N LEU A 561 -13.73 -15.80 20.86
CA LEU A 561 -13.82 -17.26 21.02
C LEU A 561 -12.60 -17.95 20.41
N PRO A 562 -12.19 -19.14 20.87
CA PRO A 562 -11.19 -19.93 20.15
C PRO A 562 -11.71 -20.26 18.74
N CYS A 563 -10.92 -19.97 17.71
CA CYS A 563 -11.30 -20.24 16.32
C CYS A 563 -11.33 -21.76 16.07
N THR A 564 -12.51 -22.34 15.81
CA THR A 564 -12.57 -23.76 15.43
C THR A 564 -12.29 -23.92 13.93
N PHE A 565 -11.84 -25.11 13.55
CA PHE A 565 -11.70 -25.48 12.14
C PHE A 565 -13.01 -25.27 11.34
N LYS A 566 -14.18 -25.36 12.00
CA LYS A 566 -15.46 -25.14 11.34
C LYS A 566 -15.68 -23.66 10.99
N ASP A 567 -15.49 -22.74 11.94
CA ASP A 567 -15.68 -21.30 11.73
C ASP A 567 -14.75 -20.76 10.63
N LEU A 568 -13.52 -21.30 10.62
CA LEU A 568 -12.45 -21.04 9.67
C LEU A 568 -12.84 -21.49 8.25
N ILE A 569 -13.37 -22.70 8.09
CA ILE A 569 -13.85 -23.22 6.80
C ILE A 569 -15.09 -22.46 6.32
N ASP A 570 -16.08 -22.25 7.20
CA ASP A 570 -17.30 -21.51 6.87
C ASP A 570 -16.97 -20.08 6.40
N SER A 571 -15.88 -19.47 6.91
CA SER A 571 -15.39 -18.17 6.41
C SER A 571 -14.72 -18.21 5.03
N TYR A 572 -14.04 -19.29 4.65
CA TYR A 572 -13.44 -19.41 3.30
C TYR A 572 -14.46 -19.79 2.22
N LEU A 573 -15.60 -20.37 2.61
CA LEU A 573 -16.71 -20.71 1.71
C LEU A 573 -17.61 -19.51 1.37
N HIS A 574 -17.48 -18.39 2.09
CA HIS A 574 -18.22 -17.16 1.81
C HIS A 574 -17.86 -16.57 0.43
N GLU A 575 -18.85 -16.08 -0.32
CA GLU A 575 -18.71 -15.64 -1.73
C GLU A 575 -17.57 -14.63 -1.93
N SER A 576 -17.38 -13.72 -0.98
CA SER A 576 -16.31 -12.71 -1.01
C SER A 576 -14.88 -13.28 -0.97
N GLN A 577 -14.70 -14.57 -0.66
CA GLN A 577 -13.40 -15.26 -0.63
C GLN A 577 -13.17 -16.21 -1.81
N HIS A 578 -14.14 -16.38 -2.74
CA HIS A 578 -14.03 -17.33 -3.85
C HIS A 578 -12.87 -17.03 -4.81
N TYR A 579 -12.34 -15.80 -4.82
CA TYR A 579 -11.11 -15.44 -5.55
C TYR A 579 -9.89 -16.28 -5.14
N LEU A 580 -9.85 -16.79 -3.90
CA LEU A 580 -8.81 -17.71 -3.40
C LEU A 580 -8.84 -19.08 -4.09
N LEU A 581 -9.91 -19.42 -4.79
CA LEU A 581 -9.98 -20.61 -5.64
C LEU A 581 -9.38 -20.36 -7.03
N HIS A 582 -9.04 -19.13 -7.41
CA HIS A 582 -8.50 -18.81 -8.73
C HIS A 582 -6.98 -18.68 -8.79
N ASP A 583 -6.29 -18.46 -7.66
CA ASP A 583 -4.83 -18.61 -7.60
C ASP A 583 -4.44 -20.08 -7.37
N PRO A 584 -3.47 -20.65 -8.12
CA PRO A 584 -3.10 -22.06 -8.00
C PRO A 584 -2.60 -22.49 -6.62
N LYS A 585 -1.96 -21.62 -5.84
CA LYS A 585 -1.38 -21.97 -4.53
C LYS A 585 -2.44 -21.97 -3.44
N THR A 586 -3.25 -20.92 -3.36
CA THR A 586 -4.35 -20.85 -2.38
C THR A 586 -5.40 -21.93 -2.67
N ALA A 587 -5.69 -22.20 -3.95
CA ALA A 587 -6.59 -23.28 -4.34
C ALA A 587 -6.05 -24.67 -3.96
N ALA A 588 -4.75 -24.96 -4.22
CA ALA A 588 -4.13 -26.23 -3.83
C ALA A 588 -4.20 -26.45 -2.31
N CYS A 589 -3.86 -25.43 -1.53
CA CYS A 589 -3.90 -25.50 -0.06
C CYS A 589 -5.33 -25.73 0.47
N LEU A 590 -6.33 -25.00 -0.05
CA LEU A 590 -7.74 -25.19 0.32
C LEU A 590 -8.23 -26.60 -0.05
N LEU A 591 -7.91 -27.09 -1.25
CA LEU A 591 -8.28 -28.45 -1.69
C LEU A 591 -7.61 -29.54 -0.83
N SER A 592 -6.38 -29.34 -0.34
CA SER A 592 -5.76 -30.26 0.63
C SER A 592 -6.49 -30.23 1.97
N HIS A 593 -6.83 -29.07 2.52
CA HIS A 593 -7.60 -28.98 3.77
C HIS A 593 -9.00 -29.62 3.63
N PHE A 594 -9.72 -29.35 2.53
CA PHE A 594 -11.00 -30.01 2.25
C PHE A 594 -10.85 -31.53 2.06
N SER A 595 -9.75 -32.02 1.46
CA SER A 595 -9.50 -33.47 1.31
C SER A 595 -9.01 -34.16 2.58
N LYS A 596 -8.29 -33.46 3.47
CA LYS A 596 -7.82 -33.98 4.77
C LYS A 596 -8.97 -34.10 5.78
N HIS A 597 -9.90 -33.14 5.75
CA HIS A 597 -11.01 -33.03 6.72
C HIS A 597 -12.38 -33.42 6.14
N SER A 598 -12.43 -34.06 4.97
CA SER A 598 -13.68 -34.46 4.29
C SER A 598 -14.67 -35.20 5.20
N ASN A 599 -14.15 -36.08 6.07
CA ASN A 599 -14.93 -36.89 7.01
C ASN A 599 -15.44 -36.10 8.24
N GLN A 600 -15.12 -34.81 8.38
CA GLN A 600 -15.53 -33.95 9.50
C GLN A 600 -16.62 -32.94 9.11
N PHE A 601 -16.94 -32.80 7.83
CA PHE A 601 -18.01 -31.90 7.37
C PHE A 601 -19.39 -32.52 7.56
N SER A 602 -20.36 -31.68 7.94
CA SER A 602 -21.77 -32.06 7.87
C SER A 602 -22.23 -32.23 6.42
N GLU A 603 -23.26 -33.05 6.18
CA GLU A 603 -23.84 -33.27 4.84
C GLU A 603 -24.20 -31.94 4.14
N PHE A 604 -24.78 -30.99 4.88
CA PHE A 604 -25.08 -29.64 4.41
C PHE A 604 -23.83 -28.87 3.95
N GLN A 605 -22.79 -28.80 4.80
CA GLN A 605 -21.54 -28.13 4.43
C GLN A 605 -20.85 -28.83 3.25
N TRP A 606 -20.91 -30.16 3.19
CA TRP A 606 -20.33 -30.93 2.08
C TRP A 606 -21.06 -30.65 0.76
N THR A 607 -22.39 -30.49 0.77
CA THR A 607 -23.17 -30.03 -0.38
C THR A 607 -22.81 -28.58 -0.79
N GLN A 608 -22.58 -27.68 0.17
CA GLN A 608 -22.12 -26.32 -0.12
C GLN A 608 -20.72 -26.32 -0.75
N ILE A 609 -19.76 -27.06 -0.18
CA ILE A 609 -18.39 -27.23 -0.70
C ILE A 609 -18.43 -27.73 -2.15
N LYS A 610 -19.23 -28.77 -2.45
CA LYS A 610 -19.38 -29.28 -3.83
C LYS A 610 -19.97 -28.26 -4.78
N THR A 611 -21.01 -27.53 -4.37
CA THR A 611 -21.64 -26.48 -5.19
C THR A 611 -20.63 -25.37 -5.53
N ILE A 612 -19.87 -24.90 -4.54
CA ILE A 612 -18.86 -23.84 -4.72
C ILE A 612 -17.70 -24.32 -5.59
N LEU A 613 -17.14 -25.51 -5.33
CA LEU A 613 -16.00 -26.04 -6.09
C LEU A 613 -16.36 -26.39 -7.54
N SER A 614 -17.56 -26.93 -7.80
CA SER A 614 -17.99 -27.27 -9.17
C SER A 614 -18.33 -26.05 -10.03
N ALA A 615 -18.79 -24.95 -9.42
CA ALA A 615 -19.02 -23.68 -10.11
C ALA A 615 -17.73 -22.89 -10.41
N ASN A 616 -16.68 -23.06 -9.61
CA ASN A 616 -15.45 -22.28 -9.70
C ASN A 616 -14.33 -22.98 -10.48
N ARG A 617 -13.51 -22.20 -11.20
CA ARG A 617 -12.26 -22.67 -11.82
C ARG A 617 -11.19 -22.89 -10.74
N CYS A 618 -11.35 -23.96 -9.97
CA CYS A 618 -10.60 -24.23 -8.75
C CYS A 618 -9.46 -25.25 -8.89
N ILE A 619 -9.36 -25.97 -10.00
CA ILE A 619 -8.37 -27.05 -10.16
C ILE A 619 -7.16 -26.58 -10.99
N PRO A 620 -5.93 -26.61 -10.43
CA PRO A 620 -4.70 -26.39 -11.19
C PRO A 620 -4.43 -27.54 -12.16
N THR A 621 -4.23 -27.22 -13.43
CA THR A 621 -3.90 -28.19 -14.48
C THR A 621 -2.74 -27.72 -15.36
N THR A 622 -2.24 -28.62 -16.21
CA THR A 622 -1.30 -28.35 -17.32
C THR A 622 -1.78 -27.27 -18.31
N GLN A 623 -3.04 -26.83 -18.22
CA GLN A 623 -3.63 -25.75 -19.02
C GLN A 623 -4.18 -24.60 -18.14
N GLY A 624 -3.60 -24.38 -16.96
CA GLY A 624 -4.05 -23.40 -15.98
C GLY A 624 -5.28 -23.86 -15.19
N MET A 625 -6.03 -22.91 -14.63
CA MET A 625 -7.16 -23.19 -13.75
C MET A 625 -8.42 -23.63 -14.52
N LYS A 626 -8.98 -24.77 -14.15
CA LYS A 626 -10.14 -25.40 -14.79
C LYS A 626 -11.23 -25.74 -13.78
N LEU A 627 -12.44 -26.01 -14.27
CA LEU A 627 -13.52 -26.59 -13.45
C LEU A 627 -13.16 -28.04 -13.10
N PRO A 628 -13.65 -28.61 -11.98
CA PRO A 628 -13.51 -30.04 -11.69
C PRO A 628 -13.96 -30.92 -12.85
N ASN A 629 -15.15 -30.66 -13.40
CA ASN A 629 -15.72 -31.38 -14.55
C ASN A 629 -14.91 -31.24 -15.86
N ASP A 630 -13.94 -30.32 -15.94
CA ASP A 630 -13.05 -30.13 -17.09
C ASP A 630 -11.64 -30.71 -16.84
N SER A 631 -11.38 -31.28 -15.66
CA SER A 631 -10.02 -31.63 -15.20
C SER A 631 -9.80 -33.14 -15.15
N TYR A 632 -8.65 -33.61 -15.65
CA TYR A 632 -8.32 -35.04 -15.72
C TYR A 632 -7.27 -35.44 -14.68
N ILE A 633 -7.59 -36.44 -13.85
CA ILE A 633 -6.67 -37.07 -12.89
C ILE A 633 -5.53 -37.77 -13.65
N PRO A 634 -4.24 -37.60 -13.27
CA PRO A 634 -3.09 -38.16 -13.98
C PRO A 634 -3.14 -39.69 -14.18
N SER A 635 -2.75 -40.14 -15.38
CA SER A 635 -2.63 -41.55 -15.78
C SER A 635 -1.59 -41.67 -16.90
N LEU A 636 -0.89 -42.81 -16.99
CA LEU A 636 0.25 -43.03 -17.91
C LEU A 636 -0.10 -42.82 -19.40
N MET A 637 -1.37 -42.98 -19.77
CA MET A 637 -1.83 -42.97 -21.17
C MET A 637 -2.40 -41.62 -21.64
N LEU A 638 -2.34 -40.57 -20.82
CA LEU A 638 -2.91 -39.27 -21.17
C LEU A 638 -2.09 -38.49 -22.20
N LYS A 639 -2.77 -37.99 -23.23
CA LYS A 639 -2.19 -37.24 -24.34
C LYS A 639 -1.67 -35.85 -23.88
N PRO A 640 -0.47 -35.40 -24.29
CA PRO A 640 -0.08 -34.00 -24.13
C PRO A 640 -1.07 -33.11 -24.91
N GLY A 641 -1.76 -32.23 -24.20
CA GLY A 641 -2.87 -31.44 -24.74
C GLY A 641 -4.23 -31.61 -24.03
N LEU A 642 -4.32 -32.46 -23.00
CA LEU A 642 -5.42 -32.43 -22.03
C LEU A 642 -5.07 -31.58 -20.79
N PRO A 643 -6.07 -30.98 -20.11
CA PRO A 643 -5.92 -30.34 -18.80
C PRO A 643 -5.77 -31.41 -17.69
N VAL A 644 -4.54 -31.86 -17.49
CA VAL A 644 -4.17 -32.86 -16.47
C VAL A 644 -3.87 -32.14 -15.15
N ILE A 645 -4.43 -32.64 -14.05
CA ILE A 645 -4.29 -32.05 -12.71
C ILE A 645 -2.82 -32.05 -12.26
N THR A 646 -2.32 -30.91 -11.76
CA THR A 646 -0.92 -30.72 -11.31
C THR A 646 -0.77 -30.66 -9.79
N LEU A 647 -1.78 -31.11 -9.04
CA LEU A 647 -1.80 -31.20 -7.59
C LEU A 647 -1.02 -32.43 -7.07
N ASN A 648 -0.50 -32.36 -5.84
CA ASN A 648 0.15 -33.49 -5.18
C ASN A 648 -0.90 -34.51 -4.72
N LEU A 649 -0.94 -35.68 -5.38
CA LEU A 649 -1.96 -36.70 -5.11
C LEU A 649 -1.45 -37.81 -4.18
N LEU A 650 -2.27 -38.19 -3.21
CA LEU A 650 -2.05 -39.39 -2.41
C LEU A 650 -2.04 -40.64 -3.32
N PRO A 651 -0.98 -41.46 -3.30
CA PRO A 651 -0.91 -42.65 -4.16
C PRO A 651 -1.99 -43.66 -3.75
N HIS A 652 -2.79 -44.08 -4.72
CA HIS A 652 -3.55 -45.32 -4.61
C HIS A 652 -2.58 -46.49 -4.36
N LYS A 653 -3.04 -47.58 -3.72
CA LYS A 653 -2.23 -48.71 -3.20
C LYS A 653 -1.37 -49.49 -4.22
N THR A 654 -1.24 -49.04 -5.47
CA THR A 654 -0.61 -49.75 -6.59
C THR A 654 0.51 -48.98 -7.30
N ILE A 655 0.78 -47.70 -7.03
CA ILE A 655 1.86 -46.96 -7.75
C ILE A 655 2.79 -46.22 -6.78
N LYS A 656 4.09 -46.57 -6.82
CA LYS A 656 5.17 -45.84 -6.15
C LYS A 656 5.83 -44.86 -7.12
N TYR A 657 5.44 -43.59 -7.07
CA TYR A 657 6.27 -42.53 -7.66
C TYR A 657 7.36 -42.10 -6.67
N GLN A 658 8.62 -42.11 -7.11
CA GLN A 658 9.72 -41.53 -6.35
C GLN A 658 9.88 -40.06 -6.70
N THR A 659 9.53 -39.17 -5.76
CA THR A 659 9.84 -37.74 -5.84
C THR A 659 10.73 -37.36 -4.67
N ASN A 660 12.04 -37.25 -4.92
CA ASN A 660 13.01 -36.80 -3.93
C ASN A 660 12.86 -35.29 -3.69
N ASN A 661 12.01 -34.88 -2.74
CA ASN A 661 12.01 -33.54 -2.14
C ASN A 661 11.31 -33.58 -0.77
N SER A 662 12.10 -33.60 0.31
CA SER A 662 11.63 -33.77 1.68
C SER A 662 11.23 -32.44 2.34
N ASN A 663 10.07 -31.86 1.95
CA ASN A 663 9.47 -30.70 2.63
C ASN A 663 8.00 -30.39 2.28
N PHE A 664 7.24 -31.32 1.66
CA PHE A 664 5.88 -31.05 1.13
C PHE A 664 4.84 -32.13 1.48
N ASP A 665 4.82 -32.64 2.71
CA ASP A 665 3.76 -33.58 3.17
C ASP A 665 2.37 -32.90 3.31
N ASP A 666 2.31 -31.56 3.37
CA ASP A 666 1.09 -30.85 3.74
C ASP A 666 0.09 -30.55 2.60
N ASP A 667 0.48 -30.62 1.33
CA ASP A 667 -0.42 -30.35 0.19
C ASP A 667 -0.99 -31.63 -0.47
N LEU A 668 -0.94 -32.77 0.23
CA LEU A 668 -1.43 -34.05 -0.27
C LEU A 668 -2.98 -34.08 -0.36
N ILE A 669 -3.50 -34.46 -1.53
CA ILE A 669 -4.94 -34.53 -1.85
C ILE A 669 -5.33 -35.95 -2.25
N SER A 670 -6.47 -36.45 -1.78
CA SER A 670 -6.95 -37.78 -2.15
C SER A 670 -7.61 -37.81 -3.53
N VAL A 671 -7.29 -38.86 -4.30
CA VAL A 671 -7.92 -39.12 -5.62
C VAL A 671 -9.44 -39.28 -5.48
N GLU A 672 -9.90 -39.81 -4.36
CA GLU A 672 -11.33 -40.04 -4.09
C GLU A 672 -12.09 -38.73 -3.83
N PHE A 673 -11.50 -37.79 -3.08
CA PHE A 673 -12.03 -36.43 -2.96
C PHE A 673 -12.18 -35.75 -4.33
N LEU A 674 -11.17 -35.86 -5.20
CA LEU A 674 -11.20 -35.26 -6.54
C LEU A 674 -12.34 -35.82 -7.41
N LYS A 675 -12.59 -37.14 -7.39
CA LYS A 675 -13.76 -37.74 -8.05
C LYS A 675 -15.07 -37.19 -7.46
N GLN A 676 -15.17 -37.10 -6.14
CA GLN A 676 -16.40 -36.67 -5.45
C GLN A 676 -16.78 -35.20 -5.70
N ILE A 677 -15.84 -34.36 -6.14
CA ILE A 677 -16.09 -32.99 -6.62
C ILE A 677 -16.19 -32.86 -8.15
N GLY A 678 -16.06 -33.96 -8.91
CA GLY A 678 -16.31 -34.00 -10.37
C GLY A 678 -15.10 -34.20 -11.28
N CYS A 679 -13.89 -34.40 -10.77
CA CYS A 679 -12.70 -34.60 -11.61
C CYS A 679 -12.74 -35.94 -12.37
N ARG A 680 -12.43 -35.91 -13.68
CA ARG A 680 -12.51 -37.08 -14.57
C ARG A 680 -11.32 -38.02 -14.38
N MET A 681 -11.54 -39.31 -14.60
CA MET A 681 -10.50 -40.34 -14.59
C MET A 681 -10.69 -41.27 -15.79
N LEU A 682 -9.72 -41.31 -16.71
CA LEU A 682 -9.77 -42.20 -17.87
C LEU A 682 -9.26 -43.60 -17.50
N HIS A 683 -10.20 -44.53 -17.39
CA HIS A 683 -9.95 -45.88 -16.90
C HIS A 683 -9.62 -46.86 -18.05
N ILE A 684 -8.43 -46.73 -18.64
CA ILE A 684 -7.90 -47.77 -19.54
C ILE A 684 -7.46 -48.97 -18.68
N PRO A 685 -7.90 -50.21 -18.96
CA PRO A 685 -7.53 -51.38 -18.16
C PRO A 685 -6.01 -51.58 -18.05
N SER A 686 -5.56 -52.02 -16.87
CA SER A 686 -4.14 -52.14 -16.48
C SER A 686 -3.41 -53.33 -17.12
N LEU A 687 -3.68 -53.62 -18.39
CA LEU A 687 -3.06 -54.68 -19.19
C LEU A 687 -1.77 -54.24 -19.91
N ILE A 688 -1.44 -52.93 -19.86
CA ILE A 688 -0.38 -52.33 -20.70
C ILE A 688 0.99 -52.25 -19.97
N ASP A 689 1.02 -52.35 -18.64
CA ASP A 689 2.25 -52.12 -17.84
C ASP A 689 3.25 -53.30 -17.81
N ASN A 690 2.82 -54.51 -18.19
CA ASN A 690 3.73 -55.66 -18.32
C ASN A 690 4.47 -55.58 -19.66
N GLN A 691 5.72 -55.08 -19.64
CA GLN A 691 6.61 -54.95 -20.80
C GLN A 691 7.21 -56.30 -21.28
N GLN A 692 6.41 -57.37 -21.35
CA GLN A 692 6.81 -58.67 -21.89
C GLN A 692 5.89 -59.08 -23.04
N ALA A 693 6.49 -59.29 -24.21
CA ALA A 693 5.93 -59.92 -25.42
C ALA A 693 4.39 -59.89 -25.57
N LEU A 694 3.87 -58.78 -26.12
CA LEU A 694 2.51 -58.74 -26.66
C LEU A 694 2.44 -59.62 -27.93
N ASP A 695 2.06 -60.88 -27.78
CA ASP A 695 1.64 -61.74 -28.90
C ASP A 695 0.20 -61.43 -29.33
N TYR A 696 -0.16 -61.80 -30.56
CA TYR A 696 -1.37 -61.35 -31.30
C TYR A 696 -2.69 -61.39 -30.49
N GLN A 697 -2.92 -62.41 -29.66
CA GLN A 697 -4.12 -62.53 -28.80
C GLN A 697 -4.34 -61.31 -27.88
N SER A 698 -3.28 -60.55 -27.58
CA SER A 698 -3.35 -59.34 -26.76
C SER A 698 -4.13 -58.20 -27.43
N MET A 699 -4.14 -58.13 -28.78
CA MET A 699 -4.84 -57.06 -29.49
C MET A 699 -6.35 -57.32 -29.57
N GLU A 700 -6.73 -58.57 -29.81
CA GLU A 700 -8.12 -59.05 -29.81
C GLU A 700 -8.80 -58.75 -28.47
N ILE A 701 -8.16 -59.16 -27.36
CA ILE A 701 -8.64 -58.90 -25.99
C ILE A 701 -8.71 -57.39 -25.71
N LEU A 702 -7.75 -56.59 -26.17
CA LEU A 702 -7.78 -55.13 -25.99
C LEU A 702 -8.97 -54.49 -26.74
N ILE A 703 -9.26 -54.94 -27.96
CA ILE A 703 -10.36 -54.42 -28.77
C ILE A 703 -11.72 -54.82 -28.19
N GLU A 704 -11.92 -56.08 -27.78
CA GLU A 704 -13.19 -56.51 -27.17
C GLU A 704 -13.47 -55.81 -25.83
N ASN A 705 -12.45 -55.54 -25.00
CA ASN A 705 -12.63 -54.71 -23.80
C ASN A 705 -13.02 -53.26 -24.14
N LEU A 706 -12.43 -52.66 -25.19
CA LEU A 706 -12.78 -51.31 -25.64
C LEU A 706 -14.18 -51.24 -26.28
N ILE A 707 -14.65 -52.32 -26.91
CA ILE A 707 -16.03 -52.46 -27.43
C ILE A 707 -17.04 -52.50 -26.28
N GLN A 708 -16.72 -53.17 -25.16
CA GLN A 708 -17.57 -53.16 -23.98
C GLN A 708 -17.66 -51.75 -23.35
N GLU A 709 -16.53 -51.08 -23.16
CA GLU A 709 -16.48 -49.73 -22.57
C GLU A 709 -16.97 -48.60 -23.51
N ARG A 710 -17.11 -48.82 -24.83
CA ARG A 710 -17.65 -47.83 -25.78
C ARG A 710 -19.02 -47.29 -25.39
N LYS A 711 -19.82 -48.07 -24.65
CA LYS A 711 -21.14 -47.67 -24.11
C LYS A 711 -21.06 -46.70 -22.92
N ASN A 712 -19.96 -46.72 -22.18
CA ASN A 712 -19.73 -45.89 -20.99
C ASN A 712 -18.90 -44.62 -21.33
N MET A 713 -18.22 -44.62 -22.47
CA MET A 713 -17.30 -43.57 -22.90
C MET A 713 -18.03 -42.42 -23.61
N SER A 714 -17.76 -41.17 -23.18
CA SER A 714 -18.27 -39.99 -23.88
C SER A 714 -17.67 -39.85 -25.27
N ASP A 715 -18.39 -39.26 -26.23
CA ASP A 715 -17.83 -39.03 -27.57
C ASP A 715 -16.62 -38.07 -27.54
N THR A 716 -16.47 -37.22 -26.51
CA THR A 716 -15.24 -36.45 -26.31
C THR A 716 -14.04 -37.33 -25.97
N ASP A 717 -14.21 -38.30 -25.06
CA ASP A 717 -13.13 -39.22 -24.69
C ASP A 717 -12.84 -40.24 -25.80
N PHE A 718 -13.87 -40.68 -26.53
CA PHE A 718 -13.71 -41.56 -27.68
C PHE A 718 -12.97 -40.86 -28.84
N ASN A 719 -13.20 -39.57 -29.08
CA ASN A 719 -12.40 -38.80 -30.03
C ASN A 719 -10.94 -38.62 -29.59
N VAL A 720 -10.62 -38.63 -28.29
CA VAL A 720 -9.23 -38.73 -27.81
C VAL A 720 -8.65 -40.11 -28.12
N LEU A 721 -9.41 -41.19 -27.96
CA LEU A 721 -8.98 -42.56 -28.28
C LEU A 721 -8.61 -42.70 -29.77
N LYS A 722 -9.41 -42.17 -30.71
CA LYS A 722 -9.10 -42.16 -32.15
C LYS A 722 -7.76 -41.49 -32.52
N GLN A 723 -7.28 -40.57 -31.66
CA GLN A 723 -6.03 -39.83 -31.85
C GLN A 723 -4.85 -40.40 -31.03
N THR A 724 -5.06 -41.46 -30.26
CA THR A 724 -4.06 -42.03 -29.34
C THR A 724 -3.24 -43.13 -30.04
N LYS A 725 -1.94 -43.22 -29.74
CA LYS A 725 -1.04 -44.25 -30.29
C LYS A 725 -1.13 -45.53 -29.46
N PHE A 726 -2.03 -46.46 -29.83
CA PHE A 726 -2.21 -47.70 -29.06
C PHE A 726 -2.23 -48.99 -29.90
N LEU A 727 -2.68 -48.96 -31.16
CA LEU A 727 -2.69 -50.13 -32.05
C LEU A 727 -1.29 -50.47 -32.56
N ILE A 728 -0.97 -51.76 -32.68
CA ILE A 728 0.29 -52.23 -33.26
C ILE A 728 0.12 -52.31 -34.78
N GLY A 729 1.17 -51.92 -35.52
CA GLY A 729 1.16 -51.94 -36.98
C GLY A 729 2.43 -52.56 -37.57
N THR A 730 2.27 -53.21 -38.71
CA THR A 730 3.31 -53.94 -39.45
C THR A 730 3.25 -53.61 -40.96
N THR A 731 4.06 -54.27 -41.78
CA THR A 731 4.06 -54.18 -43.25
C THR A 731 4.19 -55.58 -43.86
N LEU A 732 3.85 -55.76 -45.14
CA LEU A 732 3.76 -57.09 -45.77
C LEU A 732 5.07 -57.89 -45.73
N GLU A 733 6.22 -57.23 -45.80
CA GLU A 733 7.55 -57.87 -45.86
C GLU A 733 8.28 -57.90 -44.50
N SER A 734 7.69 -57.34 -43.43
CA SER A 734 8.37 -57.23 -42.14
C SER A 734 8.41 -58.54 -41.36
N THR A 735 9.57 -59.20 -41.38
CA THR A 735 9.87 -60.40 -40.58
C THR A 735 10.34 -60.10 -39.15
N LYS A 736 10.33 -58.83 -38.70
CA LYS A 736 10.89 -58.41 -37.40
C LYS A 736 9.81 -57.94 -36.42
N LYS A 737 9.74 -58.59 -35.24
CA LYS A 737 8.86 -58.23 -34.10
C LYS A 737 9.29 -56.92 -33.40
N THR A 738 9.35 -55.79 -34.12
CA THR A 738 9.47 -54.46 -33.50
C THR A 738 8.08 -53.88 -33.23
N VAL A 739 7.60 -54.05 -32.00
CA VAL A 739 6.24 -53.64 -31.58
C VAL A 739 6.11 -52.12 -31.53
N GLN A 740 5.78 -51.51 -32.67
CA GLN A 740 5.57 -50.07 -32.79
C GLN A 740 4.07 -49.71 -32.75
N LYS A 741 3.71 -48.77 -31.87
CA LYS A 741 2.33 -48.31 -31.68
C LYS A 741 2.01 -47.09 -32.56
N TYR A 742 0.87 -47.16 -33.26
CA TYR A 742 0.37 -46.15 -34.19
C TYR A 742 -1.00 -45.63 -33.75
N VAL A 743 -1.41 -44.49 -34.33
CA VAL A 743 -2.82 -44.05 -34.27
C VAL A 743 -3.63 -44.87 -35.29
N PRO A 744 -4.90 -45.23 -35.01
CA PRO A 744 -5.74 -46.00 -35.95
C PRO A 744 -5.77 -45.42 -37.36
N GLN A 745 -5.86 -44.10 -37.47
CA GLN A 745 -5.92 -43.31 -38.71
C GLN A 745 -4.69 -43.43 -39.64
N LYS A 746 -3.62 -44.10 -39.22
CA LYS A 746 -2.42 -44.40 -40.04
C LYS A 746 -2.30 -45.86 -40.48
N LEU A 747 -3.15 -46.74 -39.96
CA LEU A 747 -3.15 -48.17 -40.28
C LEU A 747 -4.23 -48.48 -41.32
N HIS A 748 -3.96 -49.48 -42.14
CA HIS A 748 -4.91 -50.05 -43.10
C HIS A 748 -5.21 -51.50 -42.70
N PHE A 749 -6.31 -52.07 -43.22
CA PHE A 749 -6.55 -53.51 -43.07
C PHE A 749 -5.57 -54.33 -43.96
N PRO A 750 -5.17 -55.56 -43.58
CA PRO A 750 -4.14 -56.32 -44.31
C PRO A 750 -4.47 -56.56 -45.79
N PHE A 751 -5.74 -56.76 -46.11
CA PHE A 751 -6.21 -56.98 -47.49
C PHE A 751 -5.87 -55.81 -48.43
N VAL A 752 -5.76 -54.59 -47.91
CA VAL A 752 -5.49 -53.38 -48.70
C VAL A 752 -4.08 -53.43 -49.28
N ALA A 753 -3.09 -53.81 -48.46
CA ALA A 753 -1.71 -53.98 -48.91
C ALA A 753 -1.58 -55.16 -49.89
N ALA A 754 -2.29 -56.27 -49.61
CA ALA A 754 -2.25 -57.47 -50.43
C ALA A 754 -2.85 -57.24 -51.85
N GLN A 755 -4.00 -56.55 -51.95
CA GLN A 755 -4.63 -56.22 -53.24
C GLN A 755 -3.80 -55.26 -54.11
N LEU A 756 -2.96 -54.42 -53.49
CA LEU A 756 -2.09 -53.45 -54.17
C LEU A 756 -0.64 -53.93 -54.37
N ASN A 757 -0.31 -55.12 -53.86
CA ASN A 757 1.06 -55.62 -53.72
C ASN A 757 2.02 -54.54 -53.19
N TRP A 758 1.62 -53.90 -52.09
CA TRP A 758 2.31 -52.73 -51.53
C TRP A 758 3.07 -53.12 -50.25
N SER A 759 4.28 -53.66 -50.46
CA SER A 759 5.29 -54.01 -49.44
C SER A 759 5.29 -53.11 -48.19
N ASP A 760 5.45 -51.80 -48.40
CA ASP A 760 5.66 -50.78 -47.36
C ASP A 760 4.37 -50.19 -46.75
N LEU A 761 3.18 -50.64 -47.15
CA LEU A 761 1.93 -50.07 -46.63
C LEU A 761 1.72 -50.48 -45.17
N LEU A 762 1.62 -49.49 -44.28
CA LEU A 762 1.34 -49.72 -42.86
C LEU A 762 -0.05 -50.34 -42.65
N ILE A 763 -0.07 -51.59 -42.24
CA ILE A 763 -1.27 -52.37 -41.91
C ILE A 763 -1.36 -52.64 -40.40
N ILE A 764 -2.56 -52.92 -39.90
CA ILE A 764 -2.73 -53.40 -38.52
C ILE A 764 -2.09 -54.79 -38.35
N ASP A 765 -1.44 -55.01 -37.21
CA ASP A 765 -0.73 -56.27 -36.90
C ASP A 765 -1.70 -57.37 -36.40
N TRP A 766 -2.66 -57.71 -37.25
CA TRP A 766 -3.70 -58.74 -37.03
C TRP A 766 -4.19 -59.20 -38.41
N GLN A 767 -3.81 -60.41 -38.82
CA GLN A 767 -4.01 -60.87 -40.21
C GLN A 767 -5.45 -61.34 -40.47
N ASP A 768 -5.99 -62.20 -39.60
CA ASP A 768 -7.29 -62.87 -39.77
C ASP A 768 -8.46 -62.09 -39.15
N ILE A 769 -8.63 -60.81 -39.49
CA ILE A 769 -9.82 -60.04 -39.09
C ILE A 769 -10.99 -60.37 -40.02
N ASP A 770 -12.04 -61.01 -39.50
CA ASP A 770 -13.31 -61.18 -40.21
C ASP A 770 -13.96 -59.81 -40.52
N PRO A 771 -14.22 -59.45 -41.79
CA PRO A 771 -14.91 -58.21 -42.18
C PRO A 771 -16.33 -58.04 -41.61
N HIS A 772 -16.95 -59.10 -41.12
CA HIS A 772 -18.29 -59.07 -40.51
C HIS A 772 -18.26 -58.97 -38.96
N SER A 773 -17.08 -58.95 -38.35
CA SER A 773 -16.92 -58.93 -36.89
C SER A 773 -17.19 -57.56 -36.23
N SER A 774 -17.58 -57.60 -34.95
CA SER A 774 -17.62 -56.44 -34.05
C SER A 774 -16.28 -55.69 -34.03
N ALA A 775 -15.17 -56.42 -33.97
CA ALA A 775 -13.82 -55.90 -34.01
C ALA A 775 -13.54 -55.10 -35.30
N TYR A 776 -13.90 -55.61 -36.48
CA TYR A 776 -13.73 -54.90 -37.75
C TYR A 776 -14.51 -53.57 -37.78
N VAL A 777 -15.79 -53.61 -37.39
CA VAL A 777 -16.65 -52.42 -37.35
C VAL A 777 -16.11 -51.38 -36.36
N PHE A 778 -15.62 -51.81 -35.19
CA PHE A 778 -15.05 -50.90 -34.19
C PHE A 778 -13.68 -50.34 -34.60
N LEU A 779 -12.81 -51.13 -35.23
CA LEU A 779 -11.54 -50.65 -35.81
C LEU A 779 -11.78 -49.63 -36.92
N LYS A 780 -12.84 -49.81 -37.72
CA LYS A 780 -13.32 -48.83 -38.70
C LYS A 780 -13.90 -47.58 -38.03
N GLU A 781 -14.66 -47.69 -36.95
CA GLU A 781 -15.13 -46.53 -36.16
C GLU A 781 -13.95 -45.74 -35.55
N LEU A 782 -12.90 -46.43 -35.06
CA LEU A 782 -11.66 -45.85 -34.56
C LEU A 782 -10.84 -45.15 -35.67
N GLY A 783 -10.93 -45.62 -36.91
CA GLY A 783 -10.36 -44.98 -38.09
C GLY A 783 -9.30 -45.80 -38.85
N VAL A 784 -9.19 -47.12 -38.63
CA VAL A 784 -8.38 -48.00 -39.48
C VAL A 784 -8.97 -48.00 -40.89
N ARG A 785 -8.11 -47.86 -41.90
CA ARG A 785 -8.52 -47.54 -43.28
C ARG A 785 -8.74 -48.77 -44.16
N GLU A 786 -9.84 -48.75 -44.91
CA GLU A 786 -10.17 -49.76 -45.93
C GLU A 786 -9.54 -49.47 -47.31
N VAL A 787 -9.02 -48.25 -47.51
CA VAL A 787 -8.32 -47.84 -48.74
C VAL A 787 -7.16 -46.89 -48.41
N PRO A 788 -6.11 -46.78 -49.26
CA PRO A 788 -5.04 -45.80 -49.07
C PRO A 788 -5.52 -44.36 -49.30
N GLU A 789 -4.74 -43.40 -48.82
CA GLU A 789 -4.96 -41.98 -49.09
C GLU A 789 -4.82 -41.66 -50.59
N LEU A 790 -5.72 -40.82 -51.13
CA LEU A 790 -5.80 -40.57 -52.57
C LEU A 790 -4.47 -40.10 -53.18
N GLN A 791 -3.77 -39.15 -52.54
CA GLN A 791 -2.48 -38.68 -53.04
C GLN A 791 -1.39 -39.77 -52.99
N SER A 792 -1.38 -40.60 -51.95
CA SER A 792 -0.45 -41.73 -51.84
C SER A 792 -0.70 -42.76 -52.94
N LEU A 793 -1.98 -43.03 -53.26
CA LEU A 793 -2.35 -43.93 -54.35
C LEU A 793 -1.99 -43.34 -55.73
N ILE A 794 -2.19 -42.04 -55.96
CA ILE A 794 -1.75 -41.34 -57.18
C ILE A 794 -0.22 -41.40 -57.33
N ASN A 795 0.54 -41.15 -56.25
CA ASN A 795 2.01 -41.27 -56.26
C ASN A 795 2.45 -42.70 -56.65
N ARG A 796 1.74 -43.73 -56.14
CA ARG A 796 1.99 -45.14 -56.46
C ARG A 796 1.63 -45.49 -57.91
N ILE A 797 0.54 -44.94 -58.47
CA ILE A 797 0.22 -45.07 -59.91
C ILE A 797 1.35 -44.50 -60.78
N ILE A 798 1.89 -43.34 -60.40
CA ILE A 798 3.02 -42.70 -61.09
C ILE A 798 4.29 -43.56 -60.97
N GLN A 799 4.54 -44.18 -59.82
CA GLN A 799 5.66 -45.11 -59.60
C GLN A 799 5.53 -46.37 -60.48
N GLU A 800 4.36 -47.00 -60.50
CA GLU A 800 4.04 -48.18 -61.31
C GLU A 800 4.14 -47.89 -62.82
N HIS A 801 3.63 -46.75 -63.29
CA HIS A 801 3.84 -46.32 -64.67
C HIS A 801 5.33 -46.16 -64.99
N ASN A 802 6.12 -45.53 -64.11
CA ASN A 802 7.53 -45.24 -64.39
C ASN A 802 8.42 -46.50 -64.48
N SER A 803 8.04 -47.63 -63.87
CA SER A 803 8.73 -48.91 -64.01
C SER A 803 8.30 -49.72 -65.25
N MET A 804 7.15 -49.37 -65.87
CA MET A 804 6.58 -50.06 -67.03
C MET A 804 6.69 -49.30 -68.36
N LYS A 805 6.83 -47.97 -68.35
CA LYS A 805 6.77 -47.10 -69.55
C LYS A 805 7.75 -47.43 -70.70
N SER A 806 8.84 -48.15 -70.41
CA SER A 806 9.86 -48.55 -71.41
C SER A 806 9.65 -49.99 -71.94
N ARG A 807 8.56 -50.65 -71.56
CA ARG A 807 8.21 -52.02 -71.99
C ARG A 807 7.32 -51.99 -73.22
N THR A 808 7.51 -52.98 -74.09
CA THR A 808 6.61 -53.27 -75.22
C THR A 808 5.26 -53.81 -74.74
N ASP A 809 5.26 -54.47 -73.59
CA ASP A 809 4.14 -55.06 -72.86
C ASP A 809 3.60 -54.09 -71.79
N TYR A 810 3.20 -52.87 -72.17
CA TYR A 810 2.66 -51.91 -71.19
C TYR A 810 1.28 -52.35 -70.66
N GLU A 811 1.26 -52.74 -69.38
CA GLU A 811 0.07 -53.01 -68.57
C GLU A 811 -0.37 -51.79 -67.76
N ILE A 812 -1.63 -51.80 -67.31
CA ILE A 812 -2.21 -50.70 -66.53
C ILE A 812 -1.74 -50.85 -65.06
N PRO A 813 -1.29 -49.76 -64.40
CA PRO A 813 -0.98 -49.77 -62.97
C PRO A 813 -2.09 -50.40 -62.13
N LEU A 814 -1.74 -51.41 -61.31
CA LEU A 814 -2.67 -52.07 -60.38
C LEU A 814 -3.33 -51.08 -59.43
N SER A 815 -2.57 -50.06 -59.01
CA SER A 815 -3.08 -48.96 -58.19
C SER A 815 -4.13 -48.09 -58.90
N LEU A 816 -4.10 -48.02 -60.24
CA LEU A 816 -5.11 -47.30 -61.03
C LEU A 816 -6.38 -48.14 -61.20
N GLU A 817 -6.24 -49.47 -61.35
CA GLU A 817 -7.41 -50.36 -61.28
C GLU A 817 -8.06 -50.32 -59.89
N PHE A 818 -7.28 -50.34 -58.81
CA PHE A 818 -7.79 -50.23 -57.45
C PHE A 818 -8.51 -48.89 -57.22
N LEU A 819 -7.93 -47.78 -57.69
CA LEU A 819 -8.58 -46.46 -57.67
C LEU A 819 -9.91 -46.48 -58.42
N ALA A 820 -9.95 -47.03 -59.64
CA ALA A 820 -11.16 -47.10 -60.46
C ALA A 820 -12.25 -47.99 -59.84
N LYS A 821 -11.89 -49.16 -59.30
CA LYS A 821 -12.81 -50.11 -58.64
C LYS A 821 -13.43 -49.51 -57.37
N ASN A 822 -12.65 -48.78 -56.57
CA ASN A 822 -13.10 -48.17 -55.31
C ASN A 822 -13.63 -46.74 -55.46
N PHE A 823 -13.59 -46.15 -56.67
CA PHE A 823 -13.81 -44.73 -56.93
C PHE A 823 -15.11 -44.19 -56.33
N GLN A 824 -16.24 -44.81 -56.70
CA GLN A 824 -17.57 -44.34 -56.36
C GLN A 824 -17.85 -44.35 -54.85
N ILE A 825 -17.27 -45.31 -54.12
CA ILE A 825 -17.53 -45.56 -52.70
C ILE A 825 -16.62 -44.69 -51.82
N HIS A 826 -15.33 -44.59 -52.15
CA HIS A 826 -14.32 -44.03 -51.23
C HIS A 826 -13.64 -42.74 -51.71
N TYR A 827 -13.69 -42.41 -53.00
CA TYR A 827 -12.92 -41.28 -53.56
C TYR A 827 -13.76 -40.20 -54.25
N SER A 828 -14.99 -40.52 -54.67
CA SER A 828 -15.92 -39.63 -55.38
C SER A 828 -16.16 -38.29 -54.67
N THR A 829 -16.36 -38.31 -53.35
CA THR A 829 -16.58 -37.11 -52.52
C THR A 829 -15.33 -36.24 -52.31
N LEU A 830 -14.14 -36.79 -52.57
CA LEU A 830 -12.85 -36.09 -52.50
C LEU A 830 -12.36 -35.66 -53.89
N TRP A 831 -13.11 -35.96 -54.95
CA TRP A 831 -12.67 -35.78 -56.33
C TRP A 831 -12.98 -34.38 -56.87
N HIS A 832 -11.96 -33.52 -56.87
CA HIS A 832 -11.98 -32.25 -57.58
C HIS A 832 -10.81 -32.20 -58.56
N THR A 833 -11.12 -32.11 -59.85
CA THR A 833 -10.10 -32.10 -60.93
C THR A 833 -9.13 -30.92 -60.83
N SER A 834 -9.54 -29.82 -60.18
CA SER A 834 -8.69 -28.68 -59.83
C SER A 834 -7.55 -29.01 -58.85
N ASN A 835 -7.73 -30.03 -58.01
CA ASN A 835 -6.83 -30.34 -56.91
C ASN A 835 -5.76 -31.36 -57.32
N ILE A 836 -5.97 -32.08 -58.43
CA ILE A 836 -5.07 -33.12 -58.94
C ILE A 836 -4.11 -32.49 -59.95
N GLN A 837 -3.06 -31.82 -59.45
CA GLN A 837 -2.07 -31.14 -60.30
C GLN A 837 -1.09 -32.10 -61.01
N GLN A 838 -1.01 -33.36 -60.60
CA GLN A 838 -0.08 -34.33 -61.16
C GLN A 838 -0.75 -35.18 -62.26
N PRO A 839 -0.18 -35.23 -63.48
CA PRO A 839 -0.59 -36.18 -64.52
C PRO A 839 -0.42 -37.63 -64.05
N PHE A 840 -1.49 -38.44 -64.14
CA PHE A 840 -1.47 -39.83 -63.66
C PHE A 840 -2.24 -40.83 -64.55
N LEU A 841 -2.96 -40.38 -65.59
CA LEU A 841 -3.69 -41.27 -66.51
C LEU A 841 -2.82 -41.70 -67.71
N PRO A 842 -2.56 -43.01 -67.94
CA PRO A 842 -1.83 -43.52 -69.10
C PRO A 842 -2.56 -43.23 -70.42
N SER A 843 -1.88 -42.49 -71.30
CA SER A 843 -2.44 -41.91 -72.52
C SER A 843 -1.38 -41.82 -73.64
N TYR A 844 -1.76 -41.46 -74.86
CA TYR A 844 -0.84 -41.22 -75.98
C TYR A 844 -1.09 -39.88 -76.68
N LEU A 845 -0.07 -39.37 -77.37
CA LEU A 845 -0.09 -38.09 -78.10
C LEU A 845 -0.21 -38.34 -79.61
N SER A 846 -1.14 -37.66 -80.28
CA SER A 846 -1.39 -37.89 -81.70
C SER A 846 -0.35 -37.23 -82.64
N LYS A 847 0.74 -37.96 -82.93
CA LYS A 847 1.56 -37.82 -84.16
C LYS A 847 2.52 -39.01 -84.34
N GLU A 848 2.30 -39.78 -85.42
CA GLU A 848 3.26 -40.70 -86.06
C GLU A 848 4.21 -41.52 -85.16
N ASN A 849 3.67 -42.36 -84.27
CA ASN A 849 4.21 -43.69 -83.88
C ASN A 849 3.28 -44.30 -82.80
N ILE A 850 2.66 -45.45 -83.06
CA ILE A 850 1.44 -45.87 -82.32
C ILE A 850 1.72 -46.77 -81.09
N GLU A 851 2.87 -47.46 -80.99
CA GLU A 851 3.02 -48.59 -80.05
C GLU A 851 4.15 -48.49 -79.01
N THR A 852 4.87 -47.36 -78.89
CA THR A 852 6.11 -47.31 -78.06
C THR A 852 6.24 -46.13 -77.09
N ASN A 853 5.23 -45.27 -76.91
CA ASN A 853 5.39 -44.05 -76.09
C ASN A 853 4.12 -43.69 -75.29
N VAL A 854 3.91 -44.35 -74.15
CA VAL A 854 2.81 -44.06 -73.22
C VAL A 854 3.22 -42.92 -72.28
N ILE A 855 2.40 -41.86 -72.21
CA ILE A 855 2.60 -40.71 -71.32
C ILE A 855 1.55 -40.69 -70.21
N LEU A 856 1.85 -40.00 -69.11
CA LEU A 856 0.83 -39.64 -68.11
C LEU A 856 0.19 -38.30 -68.46
N SER A 857 -1.12 -38.18 -68.27
CA SER A 857 -1.88 -36.96 -68.54
C SER A 857 -2.90 -36.66 -67.43
N ALA A 858 -3.35 -35.40 -67.38
CA ALA A 858 -4.39 -34.96 -66.48
C ALA A 858 -5.79 -35.25 -67.08
N PRO A 859 -6.82 -35.61 -66.28
CA PRO A 859 -8.12 -36.03 -66.80
C PRO A 859 -8.79 -35.02 -67.75
N ASP A 860 -8.61 -33.72 -67.52
CA ASP A 860 -9.23 -32.65 -68.31
C ASP A 860 -8.60 -32.44 -69.70
N LYS A 861 -7.44 -33.07 -69.98
CA LYS A 861 -6.73 -32.98 -71.27
C LYS A 861 -6.95 -34.21 -72.17
N VAL A 862 -7.55 -35.27 -71.64
CA VAL A 862 -7.82 -36.51 -72.38
C VAL A 862 -9.22 -36.46 -72.97
N PHE A 863 -9.35 -36.90 -74.23
CA PHE A 863 -10.63 -36.99 -74.94
C PHE A 863 -10.88 -38.40 -75.48
N ILE A 864 -12.16 -38.70 -75.79
CA ILE A 864 -12.60 -39.98 -76.36
C ILE A 864 -12.81 -39.89 -77.88
N GLU A 865 -13.13 -38.72 -78.43
CA GLU A 865 -13.33 -38.52 -79.87
C GLU A 865 -12.04 -38.80 -80.68
N SER A 866 -12.15 -39.68 -81.68
CA SER A 866 -11.07 -40.10 -82.60
C SER A 866 -11.24 -39.58 -84.03
N SER A 867 -12.10 -38.58 -84.23
CA SER A 867 -12.44 -38.00 -85.54
C SER A 867 -11.23 -37.38 -86.25
N PRO A 868 -11.01 -37.64 -87.56
CA PRO A 868 -9.94 -37.00 -88.32
C PRO A 868 -10.01 -35.46 -88.37
N LEU A 869 -11.20 -34.87 -88.21
CA LEU A 869 -11.35 -33.41 -88.14
C LEU A 869 -10.93 -32.87 -86.76
N CYS A 870 -11.22 -33.62 -85.69
CA CYS A 870 -10.79 -33.29 -84.33
C CYS A 870 -9.25 -33.31 -84.21
N THR A 871 -8.59 -34.35 -84.74
CA THR A 871 -7.11 -34.42 -84.77
C THR A 871 -6.47 -33.42 -85.73
N THR A 872 -7.15 -33.03 -86.82
CA THR A 872 -6.67 -31.98 -87.74
C THR A 872 -6.72 -30.59 -87.13
N LEU A 873 -7.80 -30.25 -86.40
CA LEU A 873 -7.94 -28.98 -85.68
C LEU A 873 -7.05 -28.94 -84.44
N LEU A 874 -7.01 -30.03 -83.66
CA LEU A 874 -6.32 -30.14 -82.39
C LEU A 874 -5.22 -31.22 -82.42
N PRO A 875 -4.11 -31.03 -83.15
CA PRO A 875 -2.99 -31.98 -83.27
C PRO A 875 -2.11 -32.10 -82.00
N LYS A 876 -2.71 -31.83 -80.83
CA LYS A 876 -2.18 -32.01 -79.47
C LYS A 876 -3.17 -32.76 -78.56
N VAL A 877 -4.31 -33.23 -79.09
CA VAL A 877 -5.26 -34.07 -78.34
C VAL A 877 -4.53 -35.31 -77.82
N VAL A 878 -4.72 -35.55 -76.53
CA VAL A 878 -4.28 -36.76 -75.86
C VAL A 878 -5.46 -37.72 -75.80
N THR A 879 -5.21 -38.96 -76.19
CA THR A 879 -6.20 -40.05 -76.22
C THR A 879 -5.80 -41.16 -75.26
N LEU A 880 -6.81 -41.81 -74.65
CA LEU A 880 -6.60 -42.81 -73.60
C LEU A 880 -5.91 -44.07 -74.15
N PHE A 881 -4.93 -44.62 -73.42
CA PHE A 881 -4.14 -45.78 -73.88
C PHE A 881 -4.98 -47.05 -74.12
N LYS A 882 -5.79 -47.49 -73.13
CA LYS A 882 -6.72 -48.64 -73.25
C LYS A 882 -7.95 -48.40 -72.37
N SER A 883 -9.14 -48.72 -72.89
CA SER A 883 -10.43 -48.54 -72.18
C SER A 883 -10.88 -49.84 -71.51
N HIS A 884 -10.69 -49.96 -70.19
CA HIS A 884 -11.13 -51.11 -69.39
C HIS A 884 -12.01 -50.76 -68.18
N PHE A 885 -12.23 -49.48 -67.88
CA PHE A 885 -13.00 -49.01 -66.72
C PHE A 885 -13.64 -47.64 -66.99
N ASN A 886 -14.68 -47.30 -66.24
CA ASN A 886 -15.47 -46.09 -66.46
C ASN A 886 -14.76 -44.82 -65.94
N ILE A 887 -13.87 -44.27 -66.76
CA ILE A 887 -13.12 -43.04 -66.49
C ILE A 887 -13.94 -41.74 -66.60
N LEU A 888 -15.20 -41.78 -67.06
CA LEU A 888 -16.01 -40.57 -67.22
C LEU A 888 -16.25 -39.88 -65.87
N SER A 889 -16.48 -40.66 -64.79
CA SER A 889 -16.58 -40.12 -63.43
C SER A 889 -15.27 -39.56 -62.88
N MET A 890 -14.14 -39.80 -63.54
CA MET A 890 -12.83 -39.25 -63.17
C MET A 890 -12.54 -37.91 -63.88
N GLY A 891 -13.42 -37.44 -64.77
CA GLY A 891 -13.34 -36.11 -65.40
C GLY A 891 -12.84 -36.09 -66.85
N VAL A 892 -12.64 -37.25 -67.48
CA VAL A 892 -12.28 -37.36 -68.90
C VAL A 892 -13.48 -37.01 -69.79
N LYS A 893 -13.27 -36.20 -70.83
CA LYS A 893 -14.35 -35.66 -71.68
C LYS A 893 -14.58 -36.47 -72.95
N ALA A 894 -15.81 -36.44 -73.47
CA ALA A 894 -16.14 -37.06 -74.74
C ALA A 894 -15.51 -36.31 -75.93
N GLN A 895 -15.81 -35.01 -76.05
CA GLN A 895 -15.41 -34.13 -77.15
C GLN A 895 -14.85 -32.78 -76.63
N PRO A 896 -14.05 -32.04 -77.42
CA PRO A 896 -13.63 -30.68 -77.08
C PRO A 896 -14.82 -29.70 -77.07
N THR A 897 -14.67 -28.56 -76.39
CA THR A 897 -15.68 -27.47 -76.46
C THR A 897 -15.48 -26.61 -77.70
N LEU A 898 -16.55 -25.96 -78.17
CA LEU A 898 -16.51 -25.06 -79.33
C LEU A 898 -15.43 -23.97 -79.19
N THR A 899 -15.31 -23.36 -78.01
CA THR A 899 -14.30 -22.31 -77.74
C THR A 899 -12.88 -22.83 -77.93
N GLN A 900 -12.58 -24.02 -77.38
CA GLN A 900 -11.25 -24.64 -77.51
C GLN A 900 -10.90 -24.98 -78.97
N ALA A 901 -11.88 -25.45 -79.75
CA ALA A 901 -11.68 -25.72 -81.19
C ALA A 901 -11.48 -24.43 -82.00
N PHE A 902 -12.23 -23.37 -81.69
CA PHE A 902 -12.15 -22.09 -82.39
C PHE A 902 -10.88 -21.29 -82.06
N ASP A 903 -10.40 -21.34 -80.81
CA ASP A 903 -9.16 -20.65 -80.42
C ASP A 903 -7.96 -21.17 -81.24
N VAL A 904 -7.83 -22.50 -81.38
CA VAL A 904 -6.76 -23.13 -82.18
C VAL A 904 -6.98 -22.94 -83.69
N LEU A 905 -8.24 -22.83 -84.15
CA LEU A 905 -8.54 -22.43 -85.52
C LEU A 905 -8.02 -21.01 -85.83
N MET A 906 -8.15 -20.08 -84.88
CA MET A 906 -7.65 -18.71 -85.02
C MET A 906 -6.11 -18.63 -84.94
N GLU A 907 -5.45 -19.46 -84.12
CA GLU A 907 -3.99 -19.61 -84.15
C GLU A 907 -3.50 -20.04 -85.53
N ARG A 908 -4.21 -20.98 -86.17
CA ARG A 908 -3.85 -21.56 -87.49
C ARG A 908 -4.65 -20.97 -88.65
N LYS A 909 -5.17 -19.75 -88.53
CA LYS A 909 -6.06 -19.11 -89.51
C LYS A 909 -5.51 -19.14 -90.95
N ASN A 910 -4.21 -18.89 -91.12
CA ASN A 910 -3.56 -18.86 -92.43
C ASN A 910 -3.46 -20.24 -93.11
N GLU A 911 -3.51 -21.34 -92.35
CA GLU A 911 -3.50 -22.71 -92.87
C GLU A 911 -4.93 -23.23 -93.12
N LEU A 912 -5.86 -22.88 -92.23
CA LEU A 912 -7.15 -23.54 -92.09
C LEU A 912 -8.34 -22.73 -92.64
N LEU A 913 -8.31 -21.40 -92.58
CA LEU A 913 -9.41 -20.54 -93.06
C LEU A 913 -9.27 -20.17 -94.54
N THR A 914 -8.90 -21.15 -95.36
CA THR A 914 -9.02 -21.04 -96.83
C THR A 914 -10.42 -21.44 -97.27
N TYR A 915 -10.92 -20.89 -98.39
CA TYR A 915 -12.27 -21.17 -98.92
C TYR A 915 -12.55 -22.69 -99.02
N LYS A 916 -11.54 -23.46 -99.45
CA LYS A 916 -11.56 -24.93 -99.57
C LYS A 916 -11.78 -25.70 -98.25
N TRP A 917 -11.39 -25.12 -97.12
CA TRP A 917 -11.49 -25.76 -95.80
C TRP A 917 -12.60 -25.15 -94.91
N ALA A 918 -12.96 -23.89 -95.12
CA ALA A 918 -14.02 -23.18 -94.38
C ALA A 918 -15.32 -24.01 -94.25
N CYS A 919 -15.85 -24.54 -95.36
CA CYS A 919 -17.02 -25.44 -95.37
C CYS A 919 -16.90 -26.60 -94.37
N LYS A 920 -15.79 -27.35 -94.40
CA LYS A 920 -15.56 -28.52 -93.53
C LYS A 920 -15.40 -28.13 -92.06
N ILE A 921 -14.74 -27.00 -91.80
CA ILE A 921 -14.43 -26.53 -90.46
C ILE A 921 -15.67 -25.93 -89.80
N PHE A 922 -16.38 -25.02 -90.48
CA PHE A 922 -17.62 -24.43 -89.97
C PHE A 922 -18.70 -25.50 -89.74
N ALA A 923 -18.79 -26.52 -90.61
CA ALA A 923 -19.68 -27.66 -90.40
C ALA A 923 -19.26 -28.64 -89.28
N TYR A 924 -18.00 -28.60 -88.81
CA TYR A 924 -17.57 -29.30 -87.58
C TYR A 924 -17.82 -28.43 -86.33
N LEU A 925 -17.51 -27.13 -86.39
CA LEU A 925 -17.84 -26.18 -85.32
C LEU A 925 -19.35 -26.18 -85.00
N ASN A 926 -20.22 -26.29 -86.02
CA ASN A 926 -21.67 -26.38 -85.83
C ASN A 926 -22.15 -27.65 -85.10
N LYS A 927 -21.26 -28.61 -84.81
CA LYS A 927 -21.53 -29.83 -84.02
C LYS A 927 -21.01 -29.75 -82.58
N LEU A 928 -20.25 -28.72 -82.23
CA LEU A 928 -19.63 -28.58 -80.91
C LEU A 928 -20.47 -27.70 -79.99
N ASP A 929 -20.71 -28.18 -78.78
CA ASP A 929 -21.40 -27.40 -77.74
C ASP A 929 -20.56 -26.20 -77.30
N GLY A 930 -21.22 -25.06 -77.10
CA GLY A 930 -20.62 -23.84 -76.55
C GLY A 930 -21.01 -22.51 -77.22
N LEU A 931 -21.92 -22.49 -78.20
CA LEU A 931 -22.31 -21.28 -78.95
C LEU A 931 -23.24 -20.32 -78.14
N ASN A 932 -22.76 -19.86 -76.99
CA ASN A 932 -23.46 -18.92 -76.11
C ASN A 932 -23.40 -17.47 -76.63
N GLN A 933 -24.17 -16.57 -76.01
CA GLN A 933 -24.34 -15.18 -76.46
C GLN A 933 -23.02 -14.38 -76.43
N GLN A 934 -22.22 -14.51 -75.36
CA GLN A 934 -20.89 -13.88 -75.24
C GLN A 934 -19.94 -14.36 -76.34
N PHE A 935 -19.99 -15.66 -76.69
CA PHE A 935 -19.16 -16.22 -77.74
C PHE A 935 -19.63 -15.78 -79.13
N LYS A 936 -20.95 -15.67 -79.38
CA LYS A 936 -21.49 -15.05 -80.60
C LYS A 936 -21.02 -13.60 -80.76
N GLU A 937 -21.03 -12.79 -79.69
CA GLU A 937 -20.48 -11.43 -79.71
C GLU A 937 -18.97 -11.37 -79.99
N ARG A 938 -18.19 -12.32 -79.46
CA ARG A 938 -16.77 -12.47 -79.79
C ARG A 938 -16.57 -12.78 -81.28
N LEU A 939 -17.35 -13.71 -81.83
CA LEU A 939 -17.27 -14.11 -83.25
C LEU A 939 -17.65 -12.97 -84.20
N ARG A 940 -18.67 -12.16 -83.89
CA ARG A 940 -19.06 -10.97 -84.68
C ARG A 940 -17.93 -9.96 -84.88
N LYS A 941 -17.01 -9.84 -83.92
CA LYS A 941 -15.93 -8.84 -83.93
C LYS A 941 -14.66 -9.34 -84.63
N ILE A 942 -14.57 -10.64 -84.96
CA ILE A 942 -13.39 -11.27 -85.53
C ILE A 942 -13.57 -11.45 -87.03
N ALA A 943 -12.56 -11.06 -87.81
CA ALA A 943 -12.50 -11.35 -89.24
C ALA A 943 -11.96 -12.76 -89.47
N PHE A 944 -12.80 -13.67 -89.98
CA PHE A 944 -12.44 -15.09 -90.17
C PHE A 944 -13.16 -15.79 -91.35
N ILE A 945 -14.01 -15.09 -92.10
CA ILE A 945 -14.74 -15.63 -93.26
C ILE A 945 -13.95 -15.30 -94.54
N PRO A 946 -13.45 -16.28 -95.32
CA PRO A 946 -12.75 -16.01 -96.58
C PRO A 946 -13.71 -15.72 -97.74
N VAL A 947 -13.32 -14.86 -98.69
CA VAL A 947 -14.12 -14.50 -99.88
C VAL A 947 -13.32 -14.79 -101.16
N GLN A 948 -14.00 -15.22 -102.23
CA GLN A 948 -13.51 -15.44 -103.62
C GLN A 948 -11.98 -15.46 -103.85
N GLU A 949 -11.32 -16.57 -103.48
CA GLU A 949 -9.87 -16.83 -103.65
C GLU A 949 -8.88 -15.77 -103.09
N THR A 950 -9.35 -14.71 -102.43
CA THR A 950 -8.48 -13.73 -101.78
C THR A 950 -7.93 -14.26 -100.46
N THR A 951 -6.84 -13.64 -99.98
CA THR A 951 -6.31 -13.85 -98.62
C THR A 951 -6.99 -12.96 -97.58
N THR A 952 -7.95 -12.11 -97.98
CA THR A 952 -8.73 -11.28 -97.06
C THR A 952 -9.79 -12.09 -96.33
N LEU A 953 -9.69 -12.11 -95.01
CA LEU A 953 -10.73 -12.60 -94.11
C LEU A 953 -11.61 -11.42 -93.69
N MET A 954 -12.93 -11.65 -93.69
CA MET A 954 -13.96 -10.66 -93.39
C MET A 954 -14.71 -11.01 -92.09
N LYS A 955 -15.31 -10.01 -91.43
CA LYS A 955 -16.17 -10.21 -90.24
C LYS A 955 -17.57 -10.70 -90.65
N PRO A 956 -18.35 -11.32 -89.75
CA PRO A 956 -19.74 -11.68 -89.99
C PRO A 956 -20.68 -10.52 -90.40
N SER A 957 -20.31 -9.26 -90.15
CA SER A 957 -21.08 -8.08 -90.57
C SER A 957 -20.70 -7.53 -91.96
N GLU A 958 -19.65 -8.05 -92.58
CA GLU A 958 -19.02 -7.52 -93.80
C GLU A 958 -19.23 -8.43 -95.02
N VAL A 959 -19.99 -9.52 -94.84
CA VAL A 959 -20.26 -10.55 -95.84
C VAL A 959 -21.73 -10.94 -95.75
N PHE A 960 -22.32 -11.32 -96.88
CA PHE A 960 -23.71 -11.76 -96.95
C PHE A 960 -23.83 -13.18 -97.51
N ILE A 961 -24.87 -13.91 -97.14
CA ILE A 961 -25.17 -15.24 -97.71
C ILE A 961 -26.21 -15.05 -98.81
N HIS A 962 -25.98 -15.65 -99.98
CA HIS A 962 -26.87 -15.49 -101.12
C HIS A 962 -28.12 -16.37 -100.95
N SER A 963 -29.19 -15.83 -100.36
CA SER A 963 -30.44 -16.56 -100.16
C SER A 963 -31.26 -16.64 -101.46
N ILE A 964 -31.16 -17.76 -102.17
CA ILE A 964 -31.99 -18.03 -103.35
C ILE A 964 -33.44 -18.31 -102.91
N ILE A 965 -34.23 -17.25 -102.77
CA ILE A 965 -35.68 -17.34 -102.55
C ILE A 965 -36.39 -17.17 -103.90
N GLN A 966 -36.49 -18.27 -104.65
CA GLN A 966 -37.47 -18.41 -105.73
C GLN A 966 -38.28 -19.69 -105.58
N ASN A 967 -39.49 -19.56 -105.03
CA ASN A 967 -40.56 -20.53 -105.27
C ASN A 967 -41.43 -20.01 -106.42
N GLN A 968 -41.14 -20.50 -107.63
CA GLN A 968 -42.08 -20.68 -108.74
C GLN A 968 -43.10 -19.54 -109.01
N THR A 969 -42.79 -18.64 -109.95
CA THR A 969 -43.52 -18.55 -111.24
C THR A 969 -42.88 -17.58 -112.24
N THR A 970 -43.16 -17.80 -113.53
CA THR A 970 -42.97 -16.88 -114.66
C THR A 970 -41.62 -16.15 -114.81
N GLY A 971 -40.69 -16.82 -115.50
CA GLY A 971 -40.38 -16.37 -116.87
C GLY A 971 -39.56 -15.09 -117.06
N SER A 972 -38.71 -14.71 -116.11
CA SER A 972 -37.57 -13.81 -116.37
C SER A 972 -36.35 -14.27 -115.59
N THR A 973 -35.20 -14.36 -116.26
CA THR A 973 -33.91 -14.57 -115.61
C THR A 973 -33.46 -13.27 -114.98
N PHE A 974 -33.64 -13.13 -113.67
CA PHE A 974 -32.95 -12.11 -112.86
C PHE A 974 -31.49 -12.52 -112.57
N ASP A 975 -30.78 -12.85 -113.65
CA ASP A 975 -29.43 -12.31 -113.79
C ASP A 975 -29.57 -10.76 -113.88
N ASP A 976 -28.50 -10.01 -113.67
CA ASP A 976 -28.50 -8.54 -113.74
C ASP A 976 -29.26 -7.77 -112.64
N ILE A 977 -29.29 -8.25 -111.39
CA ILE A 977 -29.05 -7.33 -110.25
C ILE A 977 -27.54 -7.14 -110.09
N ASN A 978 -26.93 -6.52 -111.11
CA ASN A 978 -25.50 -6.24 -111.13
C ASN A 978 -25.19 -5.06 -110.20
N THR A 979 -24.88 -5.35 -108.95
CA THR A 979 -24.56 -4.34 -107.92
C THR A 979 -23.19 -3.66 -108.11
N GLY A 980 -22.51 -3.85 -109.25
CA GLY A 980 -21.26 -3.16 -109.58
C GLY A 980 -20.08 -3.48 -108.65
N GLY A 981 -20.14 -4.59 -107.89
CA GLY A 981 -19.13 -4.96 -106.88
C GLY A 981 -19.36 -4.36 -105.49
N LEU A 982 -20.56 -3.84 -105.21
CA LEU A 982 -20.88 -3.18 -103.94
C LEU A 982 -21.01 -4.16 -102.75
N ILE A 983 -21.43 -5.41 -102.99
CA ILE A 983 -21.77 -6.39 -101.94
C ILE A 983 -21.01 -7.71 -102.16
N ASP A 984 -20.34 -8.21 -101.12
CA ASP A 984 -19.63 -9.50 -101.13
C ASP A 984 -20.49 -10.65 -100.59
N TYR A 985 -20.73 -11.67 -101.42
CA TYR A 985 -21.53 -12.85 -101.10
C TYR A 985 -20.68 -14.12 -100.94
N VAL A 986 -21.09 -15.02 -100.03
CA VAL A 986 -20.48 -16.36 -99.84
C VAL A 986 -21.52 -17.48 -99.72
N ASP A 987 -21.11 -18.69 -100.11
CA ASP A 987 -21.82 -19.94 -99.81
C ASP A 987 -20.81 -21.05 -99.48
N PHE A 988 -20.97 -21.65 -98.30
CA PHE A 988 -20.20 -22.80 -97.83
C PHE A 988 -21.08 -24.05 -97.61
N GLY A 989 -22.31 -24.05 -98.09
CA GLY A 989 -23.30 -25.11 -97.94
C GLY A 989 -24.03 -25.11 -96.59
N PRO A 990 -25.18 -25.81 -96.48
CA PRO A 990 -26.17 -25.56 -95.42
C PRO A 990 -25.65 -25.68 -93.98
N ALA A 991 -24.80 -26.68 -93.70
CA ALA A 991 -24.28 -26.91 -92.35
C ALA A 991 -23.25 -25.85 -91.90
N ALA A 992 -22.53 -25.23 -92.83
CA ALA A 992 -21.60 -24.14 -92.57
C ALA A 992 -22.32 -22.78 -92.55
N ASN A 993 -23.22 -22.54 -93.50
CA ASN A 993 -24.04 -21.32 -93.53
C ASN A 993 -24.92 -21.22 -92.28
N SER A 994 -25.46 -22.34 -91.78
CA SER A 994 -26.19 -22.37 -90.50
C SER A 994 -25.36 -21.88 -89.31
N PHE A 995 -24.05 -22.20 -89.25
CA PHE A 995 -23.15 -21.66 -88.23
C PHE A 995 -22.94 -20.15 -88.41
N LEU A 996 -22.75 -19.69 -89.66
CA LEU A 996 -22.54 -18.28 -90.00
C LEU A 996 -23.79 -17.40 -89.72
N ILE A 997 -24.99 -17.88 -90.06
CA ILE A 997 -26.26 -17.22 -89.72
C ILE A 997 -26.42 -17.17 -88.19
N ASN A 998 -26.12 -18.27 -87.49
CA ASN A 998 -26.22 -18.33 -86.04
C ASN A 998 -25.33 -17.33 -85.29
N ILE A 999 -24.22 -16.88 -85.89
CA ILE A 999 -23.34 -15.84 -85.32
C ILE A 999 -23.70 -14.43 -85.80
N GLY A 1000 -24.46 -14.28 -86.89
CA GLY A 1000 -25.03 -13.00 -87.34
C GLY A 1000 -24.64 -12.54 -88.74
N VAL A 1001 -24.16 -13.44 -89.61
CA VAL A 1001 -24.16 -13.17 -91.06
C VAL A 1001 -25.60 -13.02 -91.53
N ARG A 1002 -25.85 -12.04 -92.43
CA ARG A 1002 -27.17 -11.71 -92.97
C ARG A 1002 -27.29 -12.12 -94.43
N ASP A 1003 -28.51 -12.14 -94.94
CA ASP A 1003 -28.77 -12.41 -96.36
C ASP A 1003 -28.66 -11.15 -97.25
N PHE A 1004 -28.87 -9.96 -96.67
CA PHE A 1004 -28.78 -8.66 -97.36
C PHE A 1004 -28.35 -7.51 -96.41
N PRO A 1005 -27.64 -6.47 -96.89
CA PRO A 1005 -27.36 -5.25 -96.11
C PRO A 1005 -28.61 -4.39 -95.88
N SER A 1006 -28.63 -3.62 -94.79
CA SER A 1006 -29.64 -2.56 -94.57
C SER A 1006 -29.27 -1.29 -95.35
N ALA A 1007 -30.25 -0.40 -95.60
CA ALA A 1007 -30.04 0.85 -96.33
C ALA A 1007 -28.88 1.71 -95.77
N SER A 1008 -28.69 1.73 -94.45
CA SER A 1008 -27.54 2.35 -93.78
C SER A 1008 -26.19 1.76 -94.21
N ILE A 1009 -26.08 0.43 -94.25
CA ILE A 1009 -24.86 -0.29 -94.68
C ILE A 1009 -24.65 -0.12 -96.19
N LEU A 1010 -25.73 -0.09 -96.98
CA LEU A 1010 -25.66 0.23 -98.41
C LEU A 1010 -25.11 1.64 -98.65
N ALA A 1011 -25.53 2.63 -97.85
CA ALA A 1011 -25.01 3.99 -97.93
C ALA A 1011 -23.52 4.09 -97.55
N GLU A 1012 -23.09 3.42 -96.47
CA GLU A 1012 -21.68 3.32 -96.10
C GLU A 1012 -20.85 2.64 -97.20
N LEU A 1013 -21.29 1.50 -97.73
CA LEU A 1013 -20.64 0.80 -98.84
C LEU A 1013 -20.60 1.65 -100.11
N LEU A 1014 -21.64 2.43 -100.40
CA LEU A 1014 -21.68 3.36 -101.53
C LEU A 1014 -20.65 4.47 -101.38
N ILE A 1015 -20.47 5.03 -100.18
CA ILE A 1015 -19.46 6.06 -99.91
C ILE A 1015 -18.04 5.47 -100.05
N ASP A 1016 -17.80 4.30 -99.47
CA ASP A 1016 -16.47 3.68 -99.40
C ASP A 1016 -16.04 3.05 -100.75
N ARG A 1017 -16.97 2.45 -101.49
CA ARG A 1017 -16.73 1.82 -102.81
C ARG A 1017 -17.14 2.70 -104.00
N GLN A 1018 -17.47 3.97 -103.80
CA GLN A 1018 -18.00 4.89 -104.84
C GLN A 1018 -17.26 4.82 -106.18
N ALA A 1019 -15.92 4.78 -106.14
CA ALA A 1019 -15.09 4.80 -107.34
C ALA A 1019 -15.28 3.54 -108.21
N ASN A 1020 -15.43 2.36 -107.60
CA ASN A 1020 -15.69 1.11 -108.31
C ASN A 1020 -17.15 1.05 -108.78
N TYR A 1021 -18.09 1.49 -107.94
CA TYR A 1021 -19.52 1.47 -108.26
C TYR A 1021 -19.84 2.36 -109.46
N PHE A 1022 -19.41 3.62 -109.45
CA PHE A 1022 -19.66 4.54 -110.58
C PHE A 1022 -18.86 4.19 -111.83
N ALA A 1023 -17.64 3.65 -111.72
CA ALA A 1023 -16.88 3.18 -112.89
C ALA A 1023 -17.55 2.01 -113.63
N ASN A 1024 -18.39 1.23 -112.93
CA ASN A 1024 -19.16 0.13 -113.51
C ASN A 1024 -20.53 0.58 -114.07
N LEU A 1025 -20.90 1.86 -113.97
CA LEU A 1025 -22.22 2.39 -114.38
C LEU A 1025 -22.22 3.25 -115.66
N THR A 1026 -21.07 3.68 -116.17
CA THR A 1026 -21.01 4.63 -117.31
C THR A 1026 -21.17 3.95 -118.68
N GLY A 1027 -22.30 3.28 -118.91
CA GLY A 1027 -22.74 2.79 -120.21
C GLY A 1027 -24.12 3.36 -120.54
N ASP A 1028 -24.28 3.94 -121.74
CA ASP A 1028 -25.43 4.78 -122.14
C ASP A 1028 -26.82 4.12 -121.90
N ASN A 1029 -27.48 4.45 -120.78
CA ASN A 1029 -28.91 4.23 -120.51
C ASN A 1029 -29.38 5.12 -119.34
N ASP A 1030 -30.14 6.18 -119.63
CA ASP A 1030 -30.63 7.16 -118.64
C ASP A 1030 -31.63 6.58 -117.61
N ASP A 1031 -32.20 5.39 -117.84
CA ASP A 1031 -33.18 4.76 -116.95
C ASP A 1031 -32.59 4.26 -115.61
N SER A 1032 -31.26 4.11 -115.51
CA SER A 1032 -30.59 3.48 -114.36
C SER A 1032 -30.77 4.23 -113.02
N CYS A 1033 -30.89 5.56 -113.05
CA CYS A 1033 -31.04 6.40 -111.85
C CYS A 1033 -32.39 6.26 -111.13
N TYR A 1034 -33.40 5.61 -111.73
CA TYR A 1034 -34.72 5.46 -111.11
C TYR A 1034 -34.79 4.37 -110.02
N SER A 1035 -33.86 3.41 -110.02
CA SER A 1035 -33.91 2.19 -109.19
C SER A 1035 -33.70 2.41 -107.68
N ILE A 1036 -32.84 3.35 -107.28
CA ILE A 1036 -32.57 3.65 -105.86
C ILE A 1036 -33.63 4.60 -105.29
N ASN A 1037 -34.12 5.55 -106.09
CA ASN A 1037 -35.13 6.51 -105.64
C ASN A 1037 -36.51 5.88 -105.40
N SER A 1038 -36.88 4.77 -106.06
CA SER A 1038 -38.08 4.02 -105.64
C SER A 1038 -37.86 3.37 -104.27
N TYR A 1039 -36.72 2.68 -104.08
CA TYR A 1039 -36.46 1.87 -102.89
C TYR A 1039 -36.27 2.67 -101.59
N ILE A 1040 -35.83 3.93 -101.66
CA ILE A 1040 -35.75 4.80 -100.47
C ILE A 1040 -37.15 5.19 -99.98
N ASN A 1041 -38.12 5.40 -100.88
CA ASN A 1041 -39.49 5.74 -100.50
C ASN A 1041 -40.26 4.55 -99.90
N ASP A 1042 -39.89 3.31 -100.24
CA ASP A 1042 -40.49 2.08 -99.71
C ASP A 1042 -39.98 1.70 -98.30
N ILE A 1043 -39.12 2.51 -97.67
CA ILE A 1043 -38.57 2.26 -96.31
C ILE A 1043 -39.20 3.18 -95.26
N ASP A 1044 -39.64 4.39 -95.63
CA ASP A 1044 -40.23 5.37 -94.71
C ASP A 1044 -41.67 5.02 -94.23
N SER A 1045 -42.25 3.87 -94.63
CA SER A 1045 -43.64 3.49 -94.32
C SER A 1045 -43.85 2.65 -93.06
N ASP A 1046 -42.82 1.93 -92.59
CA ASP A 1046 -43.05 0.75 -91.72
C ASP A 1046 -42.67 0.95 -90.24
N ASP A 1047 -41.85 1.95 -89.89
CA ASP A 1047 -41.31 2.17 -88.53
C ASP A 1047 -42.26 2.99 -87.59
N VAL A 1048 -43.54 2.61 -87.48
CA VAL A 1048 -44.49 3.22 -86.51
C VAL A 1048 -45.41 2.20 -85.81
N GLU A 1049 -44.85 1.28 -85.00
CA GLU A 1049 -45.51 0.85 -83.74
C GLU A 1049 -44.54 0.21 -82.72
N GLU A 1050 -45.01 0.09 -81.47
CA GLU A 1050 -44.35 -0.55 -80.29
C GLU A 1050 -43.13 0.14 -79.63
N ASP A 1051 -43.39 1.22 -78.87
CA ASP A 1051 -42.67 1.45 -77.59
C ASP A 1051 -43.65 1.79 -76.46
N ARG A 1052 -43.84 0.86 -75.51
CA ARG A 1052 -44.73 1.04 -74.34
C ARG A 1052 -44.25 0.39 -73.03
N VAL A 1053 -43.48 1.20 -72.28
CA VAL A 1053 -43.80 1.57 -70.88
C VAL A 1053 -43.86 0.42 -69.83
N ARG A 1054 -42.71 0.19 -69.15
CA ARG A 1054 -42.51 0.13 -67.67
C ARG A 1054 -41.14 -0.51 -67.34
N GLY A 1055 -40.26 0.04 -66.50
CA GLY A 1055 -40.29 1.32 -65.79
C GLY A 1055 -40.59 1.21 -64.29
N GLU A 1056 -39.59 0.79 -63.51
CA GLU A 1056 -39.56 0.97 -62.04
C GLU A 1056 -38.19 1.48 -61.56
N SER A 1057 -38.26 2.43 -60.61
CA SER A 1057 -37.17 3.04 -59.85
C SER A 1057 -36.36 2.03 -59.01
N GLY A 1058 -35.10 2.28 -58.61
CA GLY A 1058 -34.31 3.52 -58.65
C GLY A 1058 -33.97 4.05 -57.23
N VAL A 1059 -32.87 4.83 -57.11
CA VAL A 1059 -32.28 5.43 -55.87
C VAL A 1059 -31.36 4.48 -55.06
N SER A 1060 -30.11 4.82 -54.70
CA SER A 1060 -29.18 5.86 -55.18
C SER A 1060 -27.76 5.65 -54.62
N THR A 1061 -26.72 5.99 -55.39
CA THR A 1061 -25.39 6.41 -54.86
C THR A 1061 -24.90 7.63 -55.64
N GLU A 1062 -24.00 8.40 -55.03
CA GLU A 1062 -23.69 9.78 -55.43
C GLU A 1062 -22.75 9.89 -56.64
N ASN A 1063 -22.84 11.02 -57.36
CA ASN A 1063 -22.04 11.26 -58.57
C ASN A 1063 -21.48 12.69 -58.58
N ALA A 1064 -20.17 12.82 -58.74
CA ALA A 1064 -19.40 14.07 -58.81
C ALA A 1064 -18.02 13.73 -59.40
N ARG A 1065 -17.46 14.41 -60.42
CA ARG A 1065 -17.80 15.66 -61.14
C ARG A 1065 -17.20 15.61 -62.56
N ASN A 1066 -17.78 16.37 -63.49
CA ASN A 1066 -17.16 17.23 -64.55
C ASN A 1066 -16.05 16.63 -65.46
N GLU A 1067 -15.87 16.98 -66.75
CA GLU A 1067 -16.45 18.02 -67.63
C GLU A 1067 -16.13 17.71 -69.13
N GLY A 1068 -16.98 18.21 -70.06
CA GLY A 1068 -16.63 18.57 -71.47
C GLY A 1068 -16.73 17.46 -72.53
N SER A 1069 -17.52 17.50 -73.62
CA SER A 1069 -17.88 18.58 -74.58
C SER A 1069 -16.65 19.06 -75.41
N ILE A 1070 -16.66 19.18 -76.76
CA ILE A 1070 -17.73 19.48 -77.74
C ILE A 1070 -17.64 18.60 -79.02
N MET A 1071 -18.76 18.55 -79.76
CA MET A 1071 -19.01 18.06 -81.14
C MET A 1071 -17.87 18.20 -82.19
N ASN A 1072 -17.86 17.29 -83.15
CA ASN A 1072 -18.33 17.58 -84.52
C ASN A 1072 -18.87 16.32 -85.20
#